data_AF-A0A2S8PPH8-F1
#
_entry.id   AF-A0A2S8PPH8-F1
#
_cell.length_a   1.000
_cell.length_b   1.000
_cell.length_c   1.000
_cell.angle_alpha   90.00
_cell.angle_beta   90.00
_cell.angle_gamma   90.00
#
_symmetry.space_group_name_H-M   'P 1'
#
loop_
_entity.id
_entity.type
_entity.pdbx_description
1 polymer ?
#
loop_
_entity_poly.entity_id
_entity_poly.type
_entity_poly.pdbx_seq_one_letter_code
_entity_poly.pdbx_strand_id
1 'polypeptide(L)'
;MEPFPGQHLGAYSPPRLPITVPIAMEPSQDLRTAKPGPDSAVPYDIIRFPVIDWDFRWQRPQQLSRQFAARGHRVFYITTDVVSISKERAARDEVCRYVKFKMVDRNIWLVTLCAHRRLNLYQDQMDDLDIQYLKWSMEHVLAKFAVTSYVNIVDLPFWTPLVTAMNQHNIMYDCMDDHAGFSTNHADVIHQEDLLIQKANVVITSSQVLHQRVRELNPSSILVRNAADVSHFAGWADSAPAELSSITGPVIGYYGAISDWFDIGLIETMARNRPEWTFALIGHTFGCDTSGVEQLPNVLLLGEKPYEELPGYLHRFDCAIIPFVQNNLTQATNPVKLYEYLAAGKPVVSTPLPELTEIASDMVEIADSPGAFEAAVERTLSIEAAQPEAARFRRKFAMSNTWGHRYEMLHRAIVQHIFPKVSIVIVTHNNWSFTRQCLNSLLRKDAYPNMEIIVVDNGSTDQTRVQLAALAQKPVQTVFSPINLGFAEGNSLGASCATGEYLILLNNDTIVPDSTWIPKLIRPFQEHSDIAMTGPMSNHVGNDQALDFFIGDPVQGADPGWLQEFYENYRGRTRETGLLGFFCVAIRRSAFEEIGQLDRHYGIGMFEDDDYCERVKQAGYRMVIVEDAFVYHHGSATIKKLKSQEYQSLWERNKHYYEAKWSKSWQLPKGPLNPFNLSVTPEEVREAADALHPGEKRVLVLGELSWNDESARWQQLVKQLAQRDDCTVIVYTLTYLQHPVVGIRKAGPRLYLTNRIDLFSQVSFDLAVYCGSQQVFEEIHADRYAVDRKCYQVSQFEPLAAKLPEIQLYDEPEASRIVQQSLA
;
A
#
# COMPACT_ATOMS: atom_id res chain seq x y z
N MET A 1 65.31 45.25 10.84
CA MET A 1 65.20 43.90 11.40
C MET A 1 65.08 42.94 10.24
N GLU A 2 65.97 41.96 10.24
CA GLU A 2 66.24 40.98 9.18
C GLU A 2 65.00 40.15 8.78
N PRO A 3 64.92 39.69 7.52
CA PRO A 3 63.99 38.65 7.08
C PRO A 3 64.69 37.28 6.94
N PHE A 4 63.99 36.19 7.30
CA PHE A 4 64.05 34.78 6.84
C PHE A 4 63.73 33.81 8.02
N PRO A 5 63.28 32.56 7.81
CA PRO A 5 62.79 31.90 6.58
C PRO A 5 61.46 31.11 6.74
N GLY A 6 60.85 30.74 5.61
CA GLY A 6 59.54 30.11 5.54
C GLY A 6 59.48 28.59 5.63
N GLN A 7 58.26 28.04 5.47
CA GLN A 7 58.01 26.69 4.95
C GLN A 7 56.51 26.51 4.59
N HIS A 8 56.29 26.18 3.32
CA HIS A 8 55.18 25.44 2.70
C HIS A 8 53.81 25.36 3.41
N LEU A 9 52.81 26.07 2.88
CA LEU A 9 51.42 25.64 2.90
C LEU A 9 51.12 24.93 1.57
N GLY A 10 51.23 23.60 1.61
CA GLY A 10 50.76 22.73 0.53
C GLY A 10 49.24 22.84 0.39
N ALA A 11 48.77 22.90 -0.85
CA ALA A 11 47.36 22.82 -1.19
C ALA A 11 46.76 21.52 -0.65
N TYR A 12 45.77 21.64 0.22
CA TYR A 12 44.97 20.52 0.70
C TYR A 12 44.02 20.12 -0.44
N SER A 13 44.45 19.16 -1.28
CA SER A 13 43.56 18.47 -2.21
C SER A 13 42.68 17.50 -1.41
N PRO A 14 41.34 17.54 -1.53
CA PRO A 14 40.48 16.54 -0.90
C PRO A 14 40.79 15.14 -1.48
N PRO A 15 40.71 14.07 -0.68
CA PRO A 15 41.05 12.73 -1.13
C PRO A 15 40.12 12.29 -2.26
N ARG A 16 40.70 11.98 -3.42
CA ARG A 16 40.02 11.26 -4.50
C ARG A 16 39.66 9.87 -3.98
N LEU A 17 38.37 9.64 -3.74
CA LEU A 17 37.83 8.29 -3.56
C LEU A 17 38.16 7.47 -4.82
N PRO A 18 38.65 6.22 -4.69
CA PRO A 18 38.81 5.35 -5.85
C PRO A 18 37.43 5.11 -6.46
N ILE A 19 37.27 5.43 -7.74
CA ILE A 19 36.14 4.98 -8.54
C ILE A 19 36.27 3.46 -8.63
N THR A 20 35.60 2.74 -7.74
CA THR A 20 35.39 1.30 -7.91
C THR A 20 34.49 1.11 -9.12
N VAL A 21 35.10 0.67 -10.22
CA VAL A 21 34.41 0.18 -11.41
C VAL A 21 33.51 -0.98 -10.96
N PRO A 22 32.19 -0.93 -11.19
CA PRO A 22 31.33 -2.08 -10.94
C PRO A 22 31.80 -3.21 -11.86
N ILE A 23 32.05 -4.38 -11.28
CA ILE A 23 32.30 -5.61 -12.01
C ILE A 23 31.15 -5.79 -13.02
N ALA A 24 31.49 -5.91 -14.30
CA ALA A 24 30.54 -6.09 -15.37
C ALA A 24 29.63 -7.28 -15.06
N MET A 25 28.34 -7.01 -14.84
CA MET A 25 27.33 -8.05 -14.93
C MET A 25 27.30 -8.55 -16.37
N GLU A 26 27.39 -9.88 -16.54
CA GLU A 26 27.25 -10.51 -17.85
C GLU A 26 25.94 -10.10 -18.54
N PRO A 27 25.89 -10.11 -19.88
CA PRO A 27 24.72 -9.67 -20.63
C PRO A 27 23.52 -10.55 -20.27
N SER A 28 22.53 -9.98 -19.59
CA SER A 28 21.31 -10.66 -19.18
C SER A 28 20.53 -11.16 -20.39
N GLN A 29 20.11 -12.42 -20.32
CA GLN A 29 19.17 -13.07 -21.24
C GLN A 29 17.95 -12.19 -21.54
N ASP A 30 17.43 -12.32 -22.76
CA ASP A 30 16.26 -11.62 -23.30
C ASP A 30 15.06 -11.62 -22.32
N LEU A 31 14.82 -10.47 -21.69
CA LEU A 31 13.78 -10.24 -20.69
C LEU A 31 12.34 -10.41 -21.24
N ARG A 32 12.17 -10.49 -22.56
CA ARG A 32 10.85 -10.72 -23.19
C ARG A 32 10.39 -12.18 -23.05
N THR A 33 11.32 -13.12 -22.84
CA THR A 33 11.05 -14.56 -22.81
C THR A 33 11.44 -15.25 -21.51
N ALA A 34 12.11 -14.53 -20.60
CA ALA A 34 12.39 -15.04 -19.26
C ALA A 34 11.08 -15.35 -18.53
N LYS A 35 10.75 -16.63 -18.38
CA LYS A 35 9.79 -17.08 -17.37
C LYS A 35 10.37 -16.61 -16.02
N PRO A 36 9.72 -15.70 -15.28
CA PRO A 36 9.99 -15.51 -13.87
C PRO A 36 9.91 -16.87 -13.21
N GLY A 37 10.96 -17.21 -12.47
CA GLY A 37 10.89 -18.34 -11.57
C GLY A 37 9.68 -18.18 -10.64
N PRO A 38 9.07 -19.27 -10.17
CA PRO A 38 7.93 -19.23 -9.25
C PRO A 38 8.21 -18.58 -7.87
N ASP A 39 9.37 -17.93 -7.64
CA ASP A 39 9.90 -17.59 -6.32
C ASP A 39 10.70 -16.26 -6.23
N SER A 40 10.16 -15.14 -6.68
CA SER A 40 10.49 -13.85 -6.04
C SER A 40 9.24 -13.29 -5.38
N ALA A 41 9.15 -13.47 -4.06
CA ALA A 41 8.08 -12.91 -3.25
C ALA A 41 8.03 -11.38 -3.43
N VAL A 42 6.86 -10.85 -3.76
CA VAL A 42 6.66 -9.42 -3.95
C VAL A 42 5.71 -8.91 -2.87
N PRO A 43 6.11 -7.91 -2.08
CA PRO A 43 5.44 -7.62 -0.81
C PRO A 43 4.26 -6.63 -0.94
N TYR A 44 3.96 -6.14 -2.15
CA TYR A 44 2.83 -5.24 -2.41
C TYR A 44 2.45 -5.20 -3.91
N ASP A 45 1.20 -4.85 -4.20
CA ASP A 45 0.69 -4.60 -5.55
C ASP A 45 0.73 -3.11 -5.91
N ILE A 46 0.62 -2.81 -7.22
CA ILE A 46 0.57 -1.45 -7.76
C ILE A 46 -0.83 -1.16 -8.28
N ILE A 47 -1.40 -0.03 -7.86
CA ILE A 47 -2.58 0.57 -8.47
C ILE A 47 -2.13 1.85 -9.13
N ARG A 48 -2.10 1.88 -10.47
CA ARG A 48 -1.65 3.05 -11.23
C ARG A 48 -2.86 3.82 -11.73
N PHE A 49 -2.89 5.11 -11.43
CA PHE A 49 -3.88 6.08 -11.89
C PHE A 49 -3.22 6.97 -12.96
N PRO A 50 -3.20 6.51 -14.22
CA PRO A 50 -2.36 7.07 -15.26
C PRO A 50 -2.93 8.37 -15.84
N VAL A 51 -2.06 9.11 -16.52
CA VAL A 51 -2.41 10.27 -17.35
C VAL A 51 -2.81 9.89 -18.77
N ILE A 52 -2.60 8.64 -19.20
CA ILE A 52 -2.94 8.15 -20.55
C ILE A 52 -3.36 6.68 -20.53
N ASP A 53 -4.15 6.27 -21.51
CA ASP A 53 -4.51 4.85 -21.68
C ASP A 53 -3.32 3.98 -22.09
N TRP A 54 -3.43 2.69 -21.77
CA TRP A 54 -2.39 1.70 -22.03
C TRP A 54 -2.02 1.57 -23.51
N ASP A 55 -3.05 1.46 -24.37
CA ASP A 55 -2.91 1.29 -25.82
C ASP A 55 -2.68 2.63 -26.55
N PHE A 56 -2.56 3.75 -25.83
CA PHE A 56 -2.19 5.05 -26.40
C PHE A 56 -0.66 5.15 -26.59
N ARG A 57 -0.10 6.36 -26.64
CA ARG A 57 1.33 6.59 -26.86
C ARG A 57 2.18 5.91 -25.78
N TRP A 58 3.07 5.04 -26.21
CA TRP A 58 3.96 4.27 -25.33
C TRP A 58 4.99 5.18 -24.64
N GLN A 59 4.90 5.33 -23.33
CA GLN A 59 5.72 6.27 -22.55
C GLN A 59 6.07 5.73 -21.15
N ARG A 60 6.53 6.62 -20.26
CA ARG A 60 6.95 6.33 -18.89
C ARG A 60 5.93 5.50 -18.09
N PRO A 61 4.61 5.80 -18.09
CA PRO A 61 3.66 5.04 -17.27
C PRO A 61 3.62 3.56 -17.59
N GLN A 62 3.58 3.21 -18.88
CA GLN A 62 3.55 1.82 -19.33
C GLN A 62 4.91 1.15 -19.11
N GLN A 63 6.01 1.86 -19.39
CA GLN A 63 7.37 1.35 -19.19
C GLN A 63 7.63 0.97 -17.72
N LEU A 64 7.33 1.86 -16.78
CA LEU A 64 7.49 1.59 -15.36
C LEU A 64 6.57 0.47 -14.88
N SER A 65 5.31 0.45 -15.36
CA SER A 65 4.37 -0.62 -15.04
C SER A 65 4.89 -2.00 -15.45
N ARG A 66 5.51 -2.11 -16.64
CA ARG A 66 6.19 -3.37 -17.06
C ARG A 66 7.38 -3.72 -16.18
N GLN A 67 8.14 -2.74 -15.69
CA GLN A 67 9.27 -3.01 -14.78
C GLN A 67 8.82 -3.55 -13.42
N PHE A 68 7.72 -3.04 -12.87
CA PHE A 68 7.07 -3.59 -11.67
C PHE A 68 6.57 -5.02 -11.94
N ALA A 69 5.83 -5.22 -13.03
CA ALA A 69 5.29 -6.53 -13.39
C ALA A 69 6.37 -7.59 -13.62
N ALA A 70 7.46 -7.23 -14.29
CA ALA A 70 8.62 -8.09 -14.54
C ALA A 70 9.31 -8.56 -13.26
N ARG A 71 9.18 -7.82 -12.16
CA ARG A 71 9.71 -8.17 -10.83
C ARG A 71 8.68 -8.83 -9.92
N GLY A 72 7.50 -9.13 -10.45
CA GLY A 72 6.48 -9.97 -9.83
C GLY A 72 5.29 -9.21 -9.21
N HIS A 73 5.31 -7.87 -9.20
CA HIS A 73 4.17 -7.07 -8.73
C HIS A 73 2.96 -7.28 -9.63
N ARG A 74 1.75 -7.35 -9.08
CA ARG A 74 0.54 -7.16 -9.90
C ARG A 74 0.32 -5.67 -10.08
N VAL A 75 0.03 -5.27 -11.30
CA VAL A 75 -0.23 -3.88 -11.67
C VAL A 75 -1.66 -3.77 -12.15
N PHE A 76 -2.46 -2.99 -11.43
CA PHE A 76 -3.81 -2.59 -11.81
C PHE A 76 -3.72 -1.19 -12.41
N TYR A 77 -3.72 -1.11 -13.74
CA TYR A 77 -3.63 0.12 -14.50
C TYR A 77 -5.05 0.62 -14.78
N ILE A 78 -5.46 1.68 -14.06
CA ILE A 78 -6.80 2.24 -14.18
C ILE A 78 -6.96 2.90 -15.56
N THR A 79 -8.01 2.59 -16.30
CA THR A 79 -8.25 3.23 -17.60
C THR A 79 -8.65 4.69 -17.42
N THR A 80 -8.32 5.53 -18.40
CA THR A 80 -8.75 6.94 -18.38
C THR A 80 -10.23 7.09 -18.70
N ASP A 81 -10.85 6.10 -19.34
CA ASP A 81 -12.30 6.00 -19.43
C ASP A 81 -12.89 5.38 -18.16
N VAL A 82 -13.99 5.96 -17.67
CA VAL A 82 -14.86 5.39 -16.62
C VAL A 82 -16.21 5.01 -17.19
N VAL A 83 -16.80 3.91 -16.71
CA VAL A 83 -18.20 3.59 -17.01
C VAL A 83 -19.12 4.31 -16.04
N SER A 84 -20.31 4.72 -16.48
CA SER A 84 -21.29 5.40 -15.64
C SER A 84 -22.57 4.59 -15.53
N ILE A 85 -23.15 4.53 -14.34
CA ILE A 85 -24.48 3.94 -14.13
C ILE A 85 -25.61 4.97 -14.22
N SER A 86 -25.31 6.27 -14.06
CA SER A 86 -26.25 7.40 -14.14
C SER A 86 -27.50 7.21 -13.26
N LYS A 87 -27.29 6.63 -12.07
CA LYS A 87 -28.32 6.42 -11.02
C LYS A 87 -27.82 7.03 -9.73
N GLU A 88 -28.63 7.86 -9.07
CA GLU A 88 -28.28 8.49 -7.78
C GLU A 88 -28.25 7.50 -6.62
N ARG A 89 -29.06 6.43 -6.69
CA ARG A 89 -29.24 5.44 -5.61
C ARG A 89 -28.92 4.01 -6.06
N ALA A 90 -27.81 3.81 -6.77
CA ALA A 90 -27.32 2.46 -7.07
C ALA A 90 -26.79 1.78 -5.79
N ALA A 91 -27.07 0.49 -5.66
CA ALA A 91 -26.45 -0.32 -4.61
C ALA A 91 -25.00 -0.64 -4.96
N ARG A 92 -24.15 -0.88 -3.94
CA ARG A 92 -22.73 -1.26 -4.12
C ARG A 92 -22.56 -2.42 -5.11
N ASP A 93 -23.34 -3.48 -4.98
CA ASP A 93 -23.26 -4.65 -5.86
C ASP A 93 -23.64 -4.34 -7.31
N GLU A 94 -24.54 -3.37 -7.54
CA GLU A 94 -24.84 -2.91 -8.89
C GLU A 94 -23.62 -2.22 -9.49
N VAL A 95 -22.99 -1.29 -8.76
CA VAL A 95 -21.78 -0.59 -9.19
C VAL A 95 -20.65 -1.57 -9.52
N CYS A 96 -20.41 -2.54 -8.63
CA CYS A 96 -19.38 -3.57 -8.80
C CYS A 96 -19.53 -4.39 -10.10
N ARG A 97 -20.76 -4.65 -10.57
CA ARG A 97 -21.01 -5.41 -11.82
C ARG A 97 -20.54 -4.69 -13.08
N TYR A 98 -20.39 -3.36 -13.03
CA TYR A 98 -19.93 -2.57 -14.17
C TYR A 98 -18.40 -2.44 -14.22
N VAL A 99 -17.69 -2.80 -13.15
CA VAL A 99 -16.22 -2.79 -13.13
C VAL A 99 -15.68 -3.83 -14.11
N LYS A 100 -14.81 -3.43 -15.03
CA LYS A 100 -14.25 -4.31 -16.07
C LYS A 100 -12.78 -4.57 -15.84
N PHE A 101 -12.34 -5.75 -16.22
CA PHE A 101 -10.96 -6.22 -16.10
C PHE A 101 -10.48 -6.79 -17.43
N LYS A 102 -9.30 -6.38 -17.89
CA LYS A 102 -8.64 -6.95 -19.08
C LYS A 102 -7.16 -7.14 -18.79
N MET A 103 -6.68 -8.38 -18.78
CA MET A 103 -5.23 -8.64 -18.71
C MET A 103 -4.59 -8.30 -20.06
N VAL A 104 -3.57 -7.44 -20.05
CA VAL A 104 -2.89 -6.96 -21.28
C VAL A 104 -1.43 -7.40 -21.38
N ASP A 105 -0.80 -7.67 -20.25
CA ASP A 105 0.52 -8.28 -20.17
C ASP A 105 0.55 -9.14 -18.88
N ARG A 106 1.59 -9.95 -18.72
CA ARG A 106 1.81 -10.73 -17.51
C ARG A 106 1.78 -9.81 -16.29
N ASN A 107 0.93 -10.13 -15.32
CA ASN A 107 0.71 -9.36 -14.09
C ASN A 107 0.17 -7.93 -14.31
N ILE A 108 -0.27 -7.54 -15.51
CA ILE A 108 -0.83 -6.22 -15.79
C ILE A 108 -2.30 -6.34 -16.20
N TRP A 109 -3.16 -5.67 -15.44
CA TRP A 109 -4.59 -5.63 -15.63
C TRP A 109 -5.03 -4.21 -15.90
N LEU A 110 -5.72 -3.99 -17.03
CA LEU A 110 -6.51 -2.79 -17.22
C LEU A 110 -7.79 -2.91 -16.40
N VAL A 111 -8.10 -1.86 -15.67
CA VAL A 111 -9.28 -1.79 -14.80
C VAL A 111 -10.10 -0.56 -15.17
N THR A 112 -11.33 -0.78 -15.63
CA THR A 112 -12.30 0.29 -15.89
C THR A 112 -13.24 0.40 -14.71
N LEU A 113 -13.14 1.51 -13.98
CA LEU A 113 -13.95 1.79 -12.79
C LEU A 113 -15.34 2.31 -13.16
N CYS A 114 -16.29 2.16 -12.23
CA CYS A 114 -17.65 2.66 -12.37
C CYS A 114 -17.85 3.90 -11.49
N ALA A 115 -18.33 4.99 -12.10
CA ALA A 115 -18.68 6.25 -11.45
C ALA A 115 -20.20 6.49 -11.50
N HIS A 116 -20.66 7.52 -10.79
CA HIS A 116 -22.07 7.91 -10.83
C HIS A 116 -22.42 8.46 -12.22
N ARG A 117 -21.60 9.37 -12.76
CA ARG A 117 -21.76 9.93 -14.11
C ARG A 117 -20.54 9.69 -14.99
N ARG A 118 -20.64 10.02 -16.28
CA ARG A 118 -19.48 10.01 -17.20
C ARG A 118 -18.57 11.17 -16.82
N LEU A 119 -17.27 10.91 -16.71
CA LEU A 119 -16.26 11.88 -16.32
C LEU A 119 -15.21 12.04 -17.42
N ASN A 120 -14.91 13.27 -17.78
CA ASN A 120 -13.71 13.65 -18.52
C ASN A 120 -12.61 14.01 -17.51
N LEU A 121 -11.61 13.13 -17.39
CA LEU A 121 -10.55 13.22 -16.39
C LEU A 121 -9.69 14.50 -16.47
N TYR A 122 -9.70 15.23 -17.59
CA TYR A 122 -8.89 16.44 -17.76
C TYR A 122 -9.68 17.74 -17.50
N GLN A 123 -11.01 17.66 -17.41
CA GLN A 123 -11.89 18.82 -17.39
C GLN A 123 -12.92 18.80 -16.26
N ASP A 124 -13.40 17.62 -15.89
CA ASP A 124 -14.46 17.48 -14.88
C ASP A 124 -13.90 17.41 -13.45
N GLN A 125 -14.76 17.71 -12.48
CA GLN A 125 -14.55 17.44 -11.06
C GLN A 125 -15.40 16.25 -10.61
N MET A 126 -14.90 15.47 -9.65
CA MET A 126 -15.71 14.44 -8.98
C MET A 126 -16.61 15.08 -7.93
N ASP A 127 -17.88 14.69 -7.89
CA ASP A 127 -18.75 14.95 -6.74
C ASP A 127 -18.71 13.81 -5.71
N ASP A 128 -19.40 13.96 -4.58
CA ASP A 128 -19.41 12.97 -3.51
C ASP A 128 -19.96 11.60 -3.96
N LEU A 129 -20.91 11.57 -4.90
CA LEU A 129 -21.48 10.33 -5.43
C LEU A 129 -20.48 9.63 -6.36
N ASP A 130 -19.79 10.39 -7.21
CA ASP A 130 -18.70 9.88 -8.05
C ASP A 130 -17.60 9.25 -7.19
N ILE A 131 -17.15 9.95 -6.15
CA ILE A 131 -16.13 9.44 -5.21
C ILE A 131 -16.61 8.15 -4.54
N GLN A 132 -17.87 8.11 -4.08
CA GLN A 132 -18.43 6.93 -3.42
C GLN A 132 -18.48 5.71 -4.37
N TYR A 133 -18.88 5.90 -5.63
CA TYR A 133 -19.03 4.79 -6.59
C TYR A 133 -17.67 4.29 -7.07
N LEU A 134 -16.73 5.21 -7.28
CA LEU A 134 -15.34 4.88 -7.58
C LEU A 134 -14.68 4.15 -6.40
N LYS A 135 -14.94 4.57 -5.16
CA LYS A 135 -14.46 3.87 -3.95
C LYS A 135 -15.00 2.45 -3.88
N TRP A 136 -16.30 2.24 -4.10
CA TRP A 136 -16.86 0.89 -4.18
C TRP A 136 -16.26 0.05 -5.30
N SER A 137 -16.01 0.64 -6.47
CA SER A 137 -15.32 -0.02 -7.58
C SER A 137 -13.92 -0.46 -7.16
N MET A 138 -13.15 0.40 -6.49
CA MET A 138 -11.81 0.07 -5.99
C MET A 138 -11.85 -1.04 -4.93
N GLU A 139 -12.76 -0.96 -3.96
CA GLU A 139 -12.92 -2.02 -2.96
C GLU A 139 -13.27 -3.37 -3.61
N HIS A 140 -14.05 -3.36 -4.69
CA HIS A 140 -14.33 -4.55 -5.49
C HIS A 140 -13.08 -5.11 -6.16
N VAL A 141 -12.23 -4.25 -6.74
CA VAL A 141 -10.93 -4.66 -7.32
C VAL A 141 -10.06 -5.32 -6.24
N LEU A 142 -9.89 -4.67 -5.09
CA LEU A 142 -9.08 -5.17 -3.99
C LEU A 142 -9.59 -6.53 -3.49
N ALA A 143 -10.90 -6.67 -3.27
CA ALA A 143 -11.50 -7.92 -2.82
C ALA A 143 -11.37 -9.04 -3.87
N LYS A 144 -11.67 -8.75 -5.14
CA LYS A 144 -11.64 -9.74 -6.24
C LYS A 144 -10.25 -10.37 -6.41
N PHE A 145 -9.20 -9.58 -6.18
CA PHE A 145 -7.81 -10.03 -6.32
C PHE A 145 -7.12 -10.33 -4.98
N ALA A 146 -7.85 -10.30 -3.86
CA ALA A 146 -7.28 -10.48 -2.52
C ALA A 146 -6.05 -9.59 -2.29
N VAL A 147 -6.15 -8.30 -2.67
CA VAL A 147 -5.09 -7.32 -2.49
C VAL A 147 -5.12 -6.82 -1.06
N THR A 148 -4.06 -7.12 -0.30
CA THR A 148 -3.94 -6.76 1.13
C THR A 148 -2.95 -5.61 1.37
N SER A 149 -1.96 -5.46 0.48
CA SER A 149 -0.91 -4.43 0.52
C SER A 149 -0.73 -3.86 -0.88
N TYR A 150 -0.89 -2.55 -1.04
CA TYR A 150 -0.76 -1.89 -2.34
C TYR A 150 -0.25 -0.46 -2.25
N VAL A 151 0.26 0.03 -3.37
CA VAL A 151 0.73 1.40 -3.58
C VAL A 151 -0.07 2.04 -4.71
N ASN A 152 -0.59 3.23 -4.45
CA ASN A 152 -1.26 4.07 -5.44
C ASN A 152 -0.21 4.94 -6.12
N ILE A 153 0.12 4.63 -7.37
CA ILE A 153 0.94 5.50 -8.22
C ILE A 153 -0.01 6.41 -8.99
N VAL A 154 0.02 7.70 -8.67
CA VAL A 154 -0.86 8.68 -9.30
C VAL A 154 -0.04 9.49 -10.29
N ASP A 155 -0.52 9.58 -11.53
CA ASP A 155 0.10 10.38 -12.59
C ASP A 155 -0.75 11.62 -12.88
N LEU A 156 -2.08 11.52 -12.76
CA LEU A 156 -3.03 12.58 -13.07
C LEU A 156 -3.74 13.10 -11.80
N PRO A 157 -3.63 14.42 -11.48
CA PRO A 157 -4.22 15.00 -10.27
C PRO A 157 -5.73 14.86 -10.12
N PHE A 158 -6.47 14.62 -11.20
CA PHE A 158 -7.91 14.32 -11.17
C PHE A 158 -8.28 13.22 -10.17
N TRP A 159 -7.41 12.23 -9.97
CA TRP A 159 -7.67 11.09 -9.09
C TRP A 159 -7.50 11.40 -7.60
N THR A 160 -7.06 12.61 -7.24
CA THR A 160 -6.77 13.03 -5.86
C THR A 160 -7.95 12.81 -4.90
N PRO A 161 -9.21 13.21 -5.22
CA PRO A 161 -10.34 12.99 -4.33
C PRO A 161 -10.59 11.49 -4.06
N LEU A 162 -10.43 10.62 -5.06
CA LEU A 162 -10.58 9.18 -4.89
C LEU A 162 -9.48 8.60 -4.00
N VAL A 163 -8.20 8.83 -4.32
CA VAL A 163 -7.09 8.20 -3.58
C VAL A 163 -6.97 8.68 -2.14
N THR A 164 -7.42 9.91 -1.86
CA THR A 164 -7.50 10.46 -0.50
C THR A 164 -8.76 10.03 0.26
N ALA A 165 -9.78 9.49 -0.40
CA ALA A 165 -10.96 8.91 0.24
C ALA A 165 -10.84 7.39 0.53
N MET A 166 -9.82 6.74 -0.03
CA MET A 166 -9.52 5.32 0.23
C MET A 166 -8.93 5.12 1.64
N ASN A 167 -9.12 3.93 2.21
CA ASN A 167 -8.71 3.65 3.60
C ASN A 167 -7.17 3.51 3.78
N GLN A 168 -6.42 3.25 2.71
CA GLN A 168 -4.94 3.20 2.74
C GLN A 168 -4.37 4.31 1.87
N HIS A 169 -3.74 5.30 2.49
CA HIS A 169 -3.13 6.45 1.80
C HIS A 169 -1.68 6.19 1.39
N ASN A 170 -1.41 5.04 0.76
CA ASN A 170 -0.08 4.69 0.25
C ASN A 170 0.13 5.35 -1.13
N ILE A 171 0.30 6.67 -1.15
CA ILE A 171 0.30 7.49 -2.37
C ILE A 171 1.74 7.85 -2.77
N MET A 172 2.11 7.47 -4.00
CA MET A 172 3.25 8.00 -4.73
C MET A 172 2.74 8.84 -5.90
N TYR A 173 3.05 10.13 -5.93
CA TYR A 173 2.72 10.99 -7.08
C TYR A 173 3.89 11.02 -8.07
N ASP A 174 3.71 10.59 -9.32
CA ASP A 174 4.70 10.70 -10.40
C ASP A 174 4.45 11.99 -11.19
N CYS A 175 4.98 13.11 -10.68
CA CYS A 175 4.93 14.44 -11.28
C CYS A 175 5.86 14.50 -12.49
N MET A 176 5.31 14.15 -13.66
CA MET A 176 6.06 14.03 -14.91
C MET A 176 6.21 15.35 -15.65
N ASP A 177 5.21 16.22 -15.58
CA ASP A 177 5.11 17.46 -16.35
C ASP A 177 4.51 18.57 -15.48
N ASP A 178 4.67 19.82 -15.91
CA ASP A 178 3.99 20.95 -15.29
C ASP A 178 2.53 21.00 -15.77
N HIS A 179 1.59 20.53 -14.94
CA HIS A 179 0.16 20.50 -15.30
C HIS A 179 -0.41 21.90 -15.60
N ALA A 180 0.13 22.96 -15.00
CA ALA A 180 -0.27 24.34 -15.28
C ALA A 180 0.18 24.83 -16.67
N GLY A 181 1.14 24.14 -17.29
CA GLY A 181 1.67 24.45 -18.62
C GLY A 181 0.82 23.93 -19.79
N PHE A 182 -0.15 23.04 -19.55
CA PHE A 182 -1.02 22.52 -20.62
C PHE A 182 -2.25 23.40 -20.84
N SER A 183 -2.47 23.81 -22.09
CA SER A 183 -3.62 24.63 -22.50
C SER A 183 -4.98 23.93 -22.33
N THR A 184 -4.99 22.60 -22.14
CA THR A 184 -6.21 21.79 -22.00
C THR A 184 -6.64 21.55 -20.55
N ASN A 185 -5.82 21.90 -19.56
CA ASN A 185 -6.11 21.62 -18.15
C ASN A 185 -6.91 22.76 -17.50
N HIS A 186 -7.97 22.41 -16.79
CA HIS A 186 -8.76 23.39 -16.02
C HIS A 186 -8.06 23.76 -14.70
N ALA A 187 -8.38 24.93 -14.13
CA ALA A 187 -7.77 25.43 -12.89
C ALA A 187 -7.91 24.46 -11.70
N ASP A 188 -8.94 23.62 -11.72
CA ASP A 188 -9.20 22.64 -10.67
C ASP A 188 -8.19 21.50 -10.66
N VAL A 189 -7.69 21.08 -11.82
CA VAL A 189 -6.64 20.05 -11.91
C VAL A 189 -5.37 20.54 -11.21
N ILE A 190 -5.07 21.84 -11.34
CA ILE A 190 -3.94 22.49 -10.65
C ILE A 190 -4.17 22.50 -9.13
N HIS A 191 -5.37 22.84 -8.67
CA HIS A 191 -5.70 22.79 -7.25
C HIS A 191 -5.58 21.37 -6.67
N GLN A 192 -6.03 20.35 -7.41
CA GLN A 192 -5.86 18.96 -7.01
C GLN A 192 -4.39 18.52 -6.98
N GLU A 193 -3.53 19.08 -7.84
CA GLU A 193 -2.09 18.79 -7.84
C GLU A 193 -1.43 19.22 -6.53
N ASP A 194 -1.72 20.44 -6.05
CA ASP A 194 -1.18 20.93 -4.78
C ASP A 194 -1.59 20.04 -3.60
N LEU A 195 -2.87 19.63 -3.58
CA LEU A 195 -3.38 18.69 -2.57
C LEU A 195 -2.70 17.32 -2.69
N LEU A 196 -2.51 16.82 -3.90
CA LEU A 196 -1.84 15.54 -4.15
C LEU A 196 -0.39 15.57 -3.68
N ILE A 197 0.34 16.65 -3.98
CA ILE A 197 1.72 16.85 -3.54
C ILE A 197 1.78 16.82 -2.00
N GLN A 198 0.89 17.52 -1.31
CA GLN A 198 0.87 17.56 0.16
C GLN A 198 0.48 16.23 0.80
N LYS A 199 -0.42 15.46 0.16
CA LYS A 199 -0.95 14.20 0.70
C LYS A 199 -0.11 12.97 0.33
N ALA A 200 0.71 13.04 -0.72
CA ALA A 200 1.56 11.93 -1.12
C ALA A 200 2.62 11.61 -0.06
N ASN A 201 2.87 10.32 0.20
CA ASN A 201 3.99 9.90 1.05
C ASN A 201 5.35 10.26 0.42
N VAL A 202 5.39 10.22 -0.92
CA VAL A 202 6.56 10.54 -1.75
C VAL A 202 6.10 11.11 -3.09
N VAL A 203 6.77 12.18 -3.54
CA VAL A 203 6.56 12.74 -4.88
C VAL A 203 7.79 12.48 -5.73
N ILE A 204 7.57 11.89 -6.89
CA ILE A 204 8.60 11.66 -7.88
C ILE A 204 8.51 12.76 -8.92
N THR A 205 9.63 13.39 -9.25
CA THR A 205 9.68 14.44 -10.27
C THR A 205 10.57 14.02 -11.43
N SER A 206 10.17 14.32 -12.66
CA SER A 206 10.94 13.95 -13.86
C SER A 206 12.10 14.92 -14.15
N SER A 207 12.07 16.16 -13.63
CA SER A 207 13.05 17.21 -13.89
C SER A 207 13.45 17.99 -12.63
N GLN A 208 14.58 18.67 -12.71
CA GLN A 208 15.13 19.50 -11.64
C GLN A 208 14.22 20.69 -11.31
N VAL A 209 13.58 21.29 -12.32
CA VAL A 209 12.63 22.40 -12.17
C VAL A 209 11.41 21.96 -11.35
N LEU A 210 10.81 20.82 -11.71
CA LEU A 210 9.70 20.24 -10.95
C LEU A 210 10.14 19.87 -9.53
N HIS A 211 11.33 19.29 -9.38
CA HIS A 211 11.86 18.92 -8.06
C HIS A 211 12.01 20.13 -7.14
N GLN A 212 12.55 21.25 -7.65
CA GLN A 212 12.69 22.48 -6.88
C GLN A 212 11.34 23.06 -6.48
N ARG A 213 10.33 23.03 -7.36
CA ARG A 213 8.97 23.47 -7.06
C ARG A 213 8.31 22.62 -5.97
N VAL A 214 8.38 21.30 -6.13
CA VAL A 214 7.64 20.36 -5.27
C VAL A 214 8.28 20.21 -3.89
N ARG A 215 9.61 20.31 -3.76
CA ARG A 215 10.29 20.04 -2.48
C ARG A 215 9.86 20.94 -1.33
N GLU A 216 9.37 22.14 -1.64
CA GLU A 216 8.88 23.10 -0.65
C GLU A 216 7.55 22.63 -0.04
N LEU A 217 6.72 21.98 -0.84
CA LEU A 217 5.42 21.43 -0.43
C LEU A 217 5.54 20.00 0.13
N ASN A 218 6.47 19.21 -0.40
CA ASN A 218 6.74 17.84 0.05
C ASN A 218 8.25 17.55 0.14
N PRO A 219 8.83 17.50 1.35
CA PRO A 219 10.26 17.27 1.54
C PRO A 219 10.70 15.83 1.21
N SER A 220 9.75 14.88 1.11
CA SER A 220 10.01 13.51 0.67
C SER A 220 10.09 13.38 -0.85
N SER A 221 10.15 14.48 -1.60
CA SER A 221 10.25 14.43 -3.06
C SER A 221 11.61 13.92 -3.55
N ILE A 222 11.62 13.20 -4.67
CA ILE A 222 12.80 12.57 -5.25
C ILE A 222 12.83 12.79 -6.76
N LEU A 223 13.98 13.20 -7.28
CA LEU A 223 14.21 13.35 -8.71
C LEU A 223 14.46 11.99 -9.39
N VAL A 224 13.54 11.56 -10.24
CA VAL A 224 13.65 10.33 -11.05
C VAL A 224 13.33 10.66 -12.51
N ARG A 225 14.38 11.02 -13.24
CA ARG A 225 14.34 11.36 -14.66
C ARG A 225 13.80 10.23 -15.55
N ASN A 226 13.45 10.55 -16.79
CA ASN A 226 13.13 9.56 -17.80
C ASN A 226 14.33 8.70 -18.19
N ALA A 227 14.07 7.70 -19.03
CA ALA A 227 15.02 6.66 -19.39
C ALA A 227 14.68 6.12 -20.79
N ALA A 228 15.52 5.19 -21.28
CA ALA A 228 15.27 4.49 -22.54
C ALA A 228 15.03 2.98 -22.32
N ASP A 229 14.25 2.41 -23.24
CA ASP A 229 14.36 0.99 -23.56
C ASP A 229 15.55 0.79 -24.50
N VAL A 230 16.73 0.68 -23.91
CA VAL A 230 17.99 0.62 -24.66
C VAL A 230 18.01 -0.57 -25.61
N SER A 231 17.45 -1.72 -25.19
CA SER A 231 17.41 -2.91 -26.04
C SER A 231 16.61 -2.68 -27.33
N HIS A 232 15.52 -1.92 -27.24
CA HIS A 232 14.63 -1.61 -28.35
C HIS A 232 15.28 -0.66 -29.37
N PHE A 233 15.94 0.39 -28.91
CA PHE A 233 16.51 1.41 -29.78
C PHE A 233 17.95 1.14 -30.24
N ALA A 234 18.73 0.34 -29.49
CA ALA A 234 20.11 0.04 -29.86
C ALA A 234 20.24 -1.00 -30.98
N GLY A 235 19.30 -1.95 -31.09
CA GLY A 235 19.34 -3.04 -32.06
C GLY A 235 18.31 -2.88 -33.17
N TRP A 236 18.75 -2.59 -34.40
CA TRP A 236 17.90 -2.65 -35.59
C TRP A 236 18.60 -3.48 -36.67
N ALA A 237 17.87 -4.47 -37.20
CA ALA A 237 18.35 -5.34 -38.27
C ALA A 237 17.84 -4.82 -39.63
N ASP A 238 18.77 -4.30 -40.43
CA ASP A 238 18.77 -4.13 -41.88
C ASP A 238 17.41 -3.99 -42.61
N SER A 239 16.92 -2.75 -42.62
CA SER A 239 16.61 -1.96 -43.83
C SER A 239 16.04 -0.61 -43.38
N ALA A 240 16.42 0.47 -44.07
CA ALA A 240 15.80 1.77 -43.83
C ALA A 240 14.29 1.68 -44.17
N PRO A 241 13.39 2.29 -43.39
CA PRO A 241 11.97 2.34 -43.72
C PRO A 241 11.76 2.79 -45.17
N ALA A 242 10.76 2.23 -45.85
CA ALA A 242 10.55 2.45 -47.28
C ALA A 242 10.49 3.94 -47.63
N GLU A 243 9.85 4.74 -46.77
CA GLU A 243 9.69 6.19 -46.87
C GLU A 243 11.01 6.97 -46.86
N LEU A 244 12.05 6.43 -46.21
CA LEU A 244 13.37 7.07 -46.08
C LEU A 244 14.47 6.35 -46.86
N SER A 245 14.17 5.19 -47.45
CA SER A 245 15.15 4.32 -48.12
C SER A 245 15.76 4.90 -49.38
N SER A 246 15.02 5.76 -50.09
CA SER A 246 15.45 6.41 -51.34
C SER A 246 16.18 7.74 -51.12
N ILE A 247 16.24 8.23 -49.88
CA ILE A 247 16.83 9.53 -49.55
C ILE A 247 18.35 9.39 -49.45
N THR A 248 19.09 10.14 -50.28
CA THR A 248 20.55 10.12 -50.33
C THR A 248 21.22 11.23 -49.53
N GLY A 249 20.50 12.33 -49.23
CA GLY A 249 20.97 13.43 -48.41
C GLY A 249 20.82 13.17 -46.89
N PRO A 250 21.29 14.11 -46.05
CA PRO A 250 21.12 14.06 -44.61
C PRO A 250 19.64 14.03 -44.20
N VAL A 251 19.28 13.11 -43.31
CA VAL A 251 17.95 13.01 -42.71
C VAL A 251 17.99 13.56 -41.29
N ILE A 252 17.29 14.67 -41.09
CA ILE A 252 17.12 15.33 -39.80
C ILE A 252 15.78 14.91 -39.23
N GLY A 253 15.79 14.17 -38.13
CA GLY A 253 14.62 13.43 -37.69
C GLY A 253 14.09 13.83 -36.33
N TYR A 254 12.76 13.85 -36.21
CA TYR A 254 12.04 13.94 -34.95
C TYR A 254 10.91 12.93 -34.94
N TYR A 255 10.66 12.35 -33.75
CA TYR A 255 9.40 11.66 -33.52
C TYR A 255 8.82 11.99 -32.15
N GLY A 256 7.50 12.11 -32.08
CA GLY A 256 6.75 12.54 -30.90
C GLY A 256 5.50 13.32 -31.28
N ALA A 257 4.77 13.84 -30.30
CA ALA A 257 3.66 14.73 -30.62
C ALA A 257 4.20 16.00 -31.29
N ILE A 258 3.54 16.47 -32.34
CA ILE A 258 3.84 17.74 -32.97
C ILE A 258 2.68 18.65 -32.59
N SER A 259 2.85 19.42 -31.53
CA SER A 259 1.80 20.25 -30.92
C SER A 259 2.30 21.67 -30.66
N ASP A 260 1.58 22.45 -29.86
CA ASP A 260 1.88 23.86 -29.53
C ASP A 260 3.29 24.10 -28.94
N TRP A 261 3.91 23.07 -28.36
CA TRP A 261 5.28 23.10 -27.85
C TRP A 261 6.37 22.72 -28.87
N PHE A 262 6.01 22.29 -30.08
CA PHE A 262 6.95 21.94 -31.14
C PHE A 262 7.20 23.15 -32.06
N ASP A 263 8.46 23.55 -32.24
CA ASP A 263 8.82 24.72 -33.05
C ASP A 263 8.83 24.39 -34.55
N ILE A 264 7.64 24.38 -35.14
CA ILE A 264 7.46 24.12 -36.56
C ILE A 264 8.02 25.26 -37.44
N GLY A 265 8.08 26.49 -36.92
CA GLY A 265 8.64 27.65 -37.62
C GLY A 265 10.16 27.55 -37.78
N LEU A 266 10.85 27.00 -36.77
CA LEU A 266 12.25 26.62 -36.86
C LEU A 266 12.48 25.59 -37.97
N ILE A 267 11.62 24.57 -38.08
CA ILE A 267 11.71 23.58 -39.16
C ILE A 267 11.50 24.23 -40.53
N GLU A 268 10.46 25.07 -40.68
CA GLU A 268 10.20 25.78 -41.92
C GLU A 268 11.42 26.60 -42.37
N THR A 269 12.02 27.34 -41.44
CA THR A 269 13.18 28.19 -41.72
C THR A 269 14.38 27.34 -42.21
N MET A 270 14.71 26.28 -41.47
CA MET A 270 15.84 25.42 -41.84
C MET A 270 15.59 24.68 -43.16
N ALA A 271 14.37 24.19 -43.39
CA ALA A 271 14.01 23.48 -44.61
C ALA A 271 14.12 24.37 -45.86
N ARG A 272 13.80 25.66 -45.75
CA ARG A 272 13.99 26.64 -46.83
C ARG A 272 15.47 26.96 -47.08
N ASN A 273 16.27 27.06 -46.02
CA ASN A 273 17.69 27.38 -46.11
C ASN A 273 18.53 26.19 -46.60
N ARG A 274 18.10 24.96 -46.32
CA ARG A 274 18.82 23.70 -46.58
C ARG A 274 17.99 22.74 -47.44
N PRO A 275 17.80 23.02 -48.74
CA PRO A 275 17.02 22.16 -49.64
C PRO A 275 17.63 20.76 -49.84
N GLU A 276 18.90 20.58 -49.47
CA GLU A 276 19.62 19.30 -49.52
C GLU A 276 19.38 18.40 -48.30
N TRP A 277 18.78 18.92 -47.21
CA TRP A 277 18.41 18.13 -46.03
C TRP A 277 16.96 17.71 -46.12
N THR A 278 16.67 16.49 -45.67
CA THR A 278 15.31 16.00 -45.50
C THR A 278 14.93 16.02 -44.02
N PHE A 279 13.83 16.70 -43.69
CA PHE A 279 13.26 16.71 -42.35
C PHE A 279 12.19 15.61 -42.23
N ALA A 280 12.46 14.57 -41.46
CA ALA A 280 11.53 13.48 -41.20
C ALA A 280 10.80 13.71 -39.86
N LEU A 281 9.53 14.13 -39.92
CA LEU A 281 8.71 14.44 -38.77
C LEU A 281 7.63 13.36 -38.57
N ILE A 282 7.71 12.62 -37.47
CA ILE A 282 6.87 11.46 -37.19
C ILE A 282 6.01 11.70 -35.95
N GLY A 283 4.69 11.74 -36.14
CA GLY A 283 3.72 11.88 -35.07
C GLY A 283 2.45 12.63 -35.47
N HIS A 284 1.51 12.72 -34.55
CA HIS A 284 0.28 13.46 -34.76
C HIS A 284 0.53 14.97 -34.65
N THR A 285 -0.06 15.74 -35.54
CA THR A 285 0.12 17.21 -35.67
C THR A 285 -0.97 18.02 -34.96
N PHE A 286 -1.75 17.39 -34.07
CA PHE A 286 -2.86 18.08 -33.41
C PHE A 286 -2.34 19.14 -32.43
N GLY A 287 -2.84 20.36 -32.58
CA GLY A 287 -2.41 21.53 -31.79
C GLY A 287 -1.22 22.29 -32.39
N CYS A 288 -0.69 21.86 -33.54
CA CYS A 288 0.37 22.57 -34.26
C CYS A 288 -0.12 22.98 -35.67
N ASP A 289 0.11 24.23 -36.06
CA ASP A 289 -0.13 24.69 -37.42
C ASP A 289 1.03 24.26 -38.33
N THR A 290 0.80 23.28 -39.21
CA THR A 290 1.81 22.74 -40.13
C THR A 290 1.79 23.37 -41.52
N SER A 291 0.93 24.35 -41.77
CA SER A 291 0.71 24.92 -43.11
C SER A 291 1.99 25.46 -43.77
N GLY A 292 2.92 26.00 -42.98
CA GLY A 292 4.21 26.53 -43.45
C GLY A 292 5.16 25.47 -44.03
N VAL A 293 5.05 24.21 -43.61
CA VAL A 293 5.96 23.13 -44.02
C VAL A 293 5.34 22.13 -45.01
N GLU A 294 4.01 22.05 -45.11
CA GLU A 294 3.30 21.05 -45.92
C GLU A 294 3.65 21.07 -47.42
N GLN A 295 4.03 22.24 -47.94
CA GLN A 295 4.39 22.43 -49.35
C GLN A 295 5.89 22.33 -49.63
N LEU A 296 6.73 22.11 -48.60
CA LEU A 296 8.17 22.02 -48.76
C LEU A 296 8.57 20.60 -49.19
N PRO A 297 9.27 20.43 -50.34
CA PRO A 297 9.54 19.10 -50.91
C PRO A 297 10.52 18.26 -50.07
N ASN A 298 11.20 18.88 -49.11
CA ASN A 298 12.17 18.27 -48.23
C ASN A 298 11.69 18.13 -46.78
N VAL A 299 10.40 18.36 -46.51
CA VAL A 299 9.78 18.05 -45.21
C VAL A 299 8.79 16.89 -45.38
N LEU A 300 9.00 15.82 -44.62
CA LEU A 300 8.17 14.63 -44.63
C LEU A 300 7.36 14.55 -43.33
N LEU A 301 6.06 14.84 -43.42
CA LEU A 301 5.09 14.59 -42.35
C LEU A 301 4.60 13.14 -42.47
N LEU A 302 5.15 12.24 -41.67
CA LEU A 302 4.95 10.79 -41.81
C LEU A 302 3.79 10.22 -40.99
N GLY A 303 3.14 11.06 -40.18
CA GLY A 303 2.06 10.66 -39.26
C GLY A 303 2.56 9.82 -38.08
N GLU A 304 1.62 9.29 -37.28
CA GLU A 304 1.96 8.38 -36.18
C GLU A 304 2.42 7.02 -36.71
N LYS A 305 3.44 6.45 -36.05
CA LYS A 305 3.99 5.12 -36.36
C LYS A 305 3.94 4.23 -35.10
N PRO A 306 3.74 2.91 -35.25
CA PRO A 306 3.84 1.98 -34.14
C PRO A 306 5.18 2.10 -33.41
N TYR A 307 5.17 1.93 -32.09
CA TYR A 307 6.38 2.04 -31.25
C TYR A 307 7.48 1.07 -31.69
N GLU A 308 7.09 -0.10 -32.20
CA GLU A 308 7.97 -1.15 -32.68
C GLU A 308 8.77 -0.76 -33.93
N GLU A 309 8.25 0.17 -34.74
CA GLU A 309 8.88 0.63 -35.99
C GLU A 309 9.82 1.81 -35.79
N LEU A 310 9.66 2.56 -34.69
CA LEU A 310 10.44 3.79 -34.42
C LEU A 310 11.97 3.59 -34.47
N PRO A 311 12.55 2.48 -33.98
CA PRO A 311 14.00 2.26 -34.12
C PRO A 311 14.44 2.28 -35.58
N GLY A 312 13.67 1.74 -36.52
CA GLY A 312 14.03 1.75 -37.94
C GLY A 312 14.16 3.15 -38.52
N TYR A 313 13.22 4.03 -38.18
CA TYR A 313 13.30 5.45 -38.55
C TYR A 313 14.49 6.13 -37.87
N LEU A 314 14.66 5.91 -36.56
CA LEU A 314 15.75 6.49 -35.80
C LEU A 314 17.12 6.10 -36.36
N HIS A 315 17.31 4.83 -36.72
CA HIS A 315 18.56 4.34 -37.33
C HIS A 315 18.84 4.96 -38.69
N ARG A 316 17.81 5.44 -39.42
CA ARG A 316 18.00 6.23 -40.64
C ARG A 316 18.29 7.70 -40.39
N PHE A 317 18.01 8.26 -39.21
CA PHE A 317 18.34 9.66 -38.94
C PHE A 317 19.86 9.86 -38.94
N ASP A 318 20.34 10.86 -39.65
CA ASP A 318 21.74 11.28 -39.58
C ASP A 318 21.94 12.22 -38.39
N CYS A 319 20.92 13.03 -38.07
CA CYS A 319 20.82 13.80 -36.84
C CYS A 319 19.40 13.74 -36.28
N ALA A 320 19.27 13.51 -34.97
CA ALA A 320 17.99 13.62 -34.29
C ALA A 320 17.85 15.02 -33.68
N ILE A 321 16.63 15.56 -33.63
CA ILE A 321 16.41 16.93 -33.12
C ILE A 321 15.35 16.98 -32.03
N ILE A 322 15.46 17.95 -31.12
CA ILE A 322 14.44 18.26 -30.10
C ILE A 322 14.17 19.78 -30.17
N PRO A 323 13.30 20.24 -31.09
CA PRO A 323 13.06 21.65 -31.38
C PRO A 323 11.85 22.17 -30.60
N PHE A 324 12.00 22.45 -29.32
CA PHE A 324 10.88 22.80 -28.45
C PHE A 324 10.78 24.31 -28.23
N VAL A 325 9.57 24.83 -28.33
CA VAL A 325 9.25 26.23 -28.00
C VAL A 325 9.50 26.45 -26.50
N GLN A 326 10.17 27.55 -26.15
CA GLN A 326 10.51 27.87 -24.77
C GLN A 326 9.29 28.38 -24.01
N ASN A 327 8.74 27.57 -23.11
CA ASN A 327 7.61 27.91 -22.24
C ASN A 327 7.70 27.14 -20.91
N ASN A 328 6.78 27.37 -19.97
CA ASN A 328 6.84 26.73 -18.65
C ASN A 328 6.85 25.19 -18.73
N LEU A 329 6.05 24.62 -19.64
CA LEU A 329 5.98 23.17 -19.87
C LEU A 329 7.33 22.61 -20.32
N THR A 330 7.92 23.20 -21.37
CA THR A 330 9.17 22.70 -21.96
C THR A 330 10.38 22.95 -21.06
N GLN A 331 10.37 24.03 -20.27
CA GLN A 331 11.38 24.31 -19.25
C GLN A 331 11.40 23.25 -18.13
N ALA A 332 10.24 22.69 -17.80
CA ALA A 332 10.09 21.60 -16.84
C ALA A 332 10.27 20.19 -17.47
N THR A 333 10.48 20.09 -18.78
CA THR A 333 10.48 18.80 -19.49
C THR A 333 11.84 18.10 -19.38
N ASN A 334 11.83 16.81 -19.01
CA ASN A 334 12.94 15.89 -19.21
C ASN A 334 12.61 14.95 -20.40
N PRO A 335 13.06 15.23 -21.64
CA PRO A 335 12.54 14.55 -22.83
C PRO A 335 12.94 13.08 -22.87
N VAL A 336 11.95 12.18 -22.99
CA VAL A 336 12.21 10.73 -23.22
C VAL A 336 13.06 10.52 -24.49
N LYS A 337 12.81 11.33 -25.52
CA LYS A 337 13.43 11.26 -26.85
C LYS A 337 14.95 11.38 -26.78
N LEU A 338 15.46 12.19 -25.84
CA LEU A 338 16.89 12.28 -25.58
C LEU A 338 17.47 10.88 -25.34
N TYR A 339 16.94 10.15 -24.37
CA TYR A 339 17.47 8.85 -23.99
C TYR A 339 17.37 7.82 -25.13
N GLU A 340 16.28 7.85 -25.89
CA GLU A 340 16.07 6.95 -27.03
C GLU A 340 17.07 7.24 -28.17
N TYR A 341 17.29 8.51 -28.50
CA TYR A 341 18.27 8.92 -29.51
C TYR A 341 19.69 8.54 -29.09
N LEU A 342 20.03 8.77 -27.81
CA LEU A 342 21.32 8.38 -27.26
C LEU A 342 21.47 6.84 -27.21
N ALA A 343 20.39 6.08 -27.01
CA ALA A 343 20.40 4.61 -27.06
C ALA A 343 20.71 4.05 -28.45
N ALA A 344 20.24 4.69 -29.52
CA ALA A 344 20.67 4.40 -30.88
C ALA A 344 22.08 4.94 -31.18
N GLY A 345 22.61 5.81 -30.31
CA GLY A 345 23.89 6.49 -30.48
C GLY A 345 23.84 7.60 -31.51
N LYS A 346 22.68 8.22 -31.74
CA LYS A 346 22.50 9.31 -32.71
C LYS A 346 23.00 10.64 -32.14
N PRO A 347 23.62 11.51 -32.96
CA PRO A 347 23.87 12.88 -32.55
C PRO A 347 22.52 13.60 -32.37
N VAL A 348 22.46 14.51 -31.41
CA VAL A 348 21.25 15.23 -31.04
C VAL A 348 21.52 16.72 -31.04
N VAL A 349 20.62 17.49 -31.66
CA VAL A 349 20.59 18.96 -31.57
C VAL A 349 19.27 19.38 -30.93
N SER A 350 19.31 20.30 -29.98
CA SER A 350 18.10 20.75 -29.28
C SER A 350 18.10 22.25 -29.05
N THR A 351 16.89 22.81 -28.95
CA THR A 351 16.67 24.11 -28.31
C THR A 351 17.14 24.07 -26.85
N PRO A 352 17.45 25.22 -26.21
CA PRO A 352 17.90 25.22 -24.82
C PRO A 352 16.83 24.63 -23.90
N LEU A 353 17.12 23.51 -23.24
CA LEU A 353 16.25 22.94 -22.20
C LEU A 353 17.09 22.73 -20.95
N PRO A 354 16.65 23.19 -19.75
CA PRO A 354 17.46 23.09 -18.53
C PRO A 354 17.97 21.67 -18.25
N GLU A 355 17.12 20.66 -18.47
CA GLU A 355 17.46 19.26 -18.26
C GLU A 355 18.58 18.77 -19.19
N LEU A 356 18.58 19.20 -20.46
CA LEU A 356 19.60 18.78 -21.43
C LEU A 356 20.95 19.42 -21.11
N THR A 357 20.95 20.68 -20.69
CA THR A 357 22.15 21.37 -20.23
C THR A 357 22.74 20.69 -19.00
N GLU A 358 21.92 20.26 -18.06
CA GLU A 358 22.36 19.61 -16.82
C GLU A 358 22.95 18.21 -17.03
N ILE A 359 22.33 17.38 -17.88
CA ILE A 359 22.66 15.95 -17.94
C ILE A 359 23.34 15.50 -19.22
N ALA A 360 23.36 16.34 -20.25
CA ALA A 360 23.75 15.93 -21.60
C ALA A 360 24.52 17.00 -22.38
N SER A 361 25.08 18.02 -21.73
CA SER A 361 25.88 19.08 -22.38
C SER A 361 27.02 18.56 -23.25
N ASP A 362 27.62 17.43 -22.87
CA ASP A 362 28.75 16.83 -23.56
C ASP A 362 28.31 15.86 -24.69
N MET A 363 27.00 15.70 -24.90
CA MET A 363 26.42 14.73 -25.85
C MET A 363 25.41 15.36 -26.81
N VAL A 364 24.90 16.54 -26.49
CA VAL A 364 23.84 17.24 -27.22
C VAL A 364 24.32 18.65 -27.55
N GLU A 365 24.22 19.04 -28.80
CA GLU A 365 24.45 20.44 -29.19
C GLU A 365 23.20 21.26 -28.89
N ILE A 366 23.39 22.36 -28.14
CA ILE A 366 22.30 23.27 -27.77
C ILE A 366 22.39 24.52 -28.63
N ALA A 367 21.28 24.89 -29.27
CA ALA A 367 21.19 26.04 -30.16
C ALA A 367 19.88 26.81 -29.98
N ASP A 368 19.96 28.14 -29.92
CA ASP A 368 18.86 29.03 -29.53
C ASP A 368 18.27 29.87 -30.68
N SER A 369 18.78 29.69 -31.90
CA SER A 369 18.31 30.39 -33.10
C SER A 369 18.42 29.50 -34.34
N PRO A 370 17.64 29.74 -35.40
CA PRO A 370 17.69 28.92 -36.61
C PRO A 370 19.10 28.76 -37.19
N GLY A 371 19.85 29.86 -37.32
CA GLY A 371 21.23 29.81 -37.83
C GLY A 371 22.19 29.04 -36.93
N ALA A 372 22.06 29.16 -35.60
CA ALA A 372 22.86 28.37 -34.66
C ALA A 372 22.47 26.89 -34.72
N PHE A 373 21.20 26.58 -34.94
CA PHE A 373 20.67 25.22 -35.03
C PHE A 373 21.17 24.52 -36.29
N GLU A 374 21.13 25.20 -37.44
CA GLU A 374 21.73 24.71 -38.69
C GLU A 374 23.23 24.44 -38.52
N ALA A 375 23.97 25.40 -37.94
CA ALA A 375 25.39 25.23 -37.71
C ALA A 375 25.70 24.07 -36.74
N ALA A 376 24.84 23.82 -35.74
CA ALA A 376 24.96 22.69 -34.84
C ALA A 376 24.71 21.36 -35.56
N VAL A 377 23.68 21.26 -36.40
CA VAL A 377 23.43 20.08 -37.24
C VAL A 377 24.64 19.81 -38.13
N GLU A 378 25.18 20.80 -38.85
CA GLU A 378 26.37 20.63 -39.69
C GLU A 378 27.59 20.13 -38.91
N ARG A 379 27.83 20.69 -37.71
CA ARG A 379 28.93 20.25 -36.84
C ARG A 379 28.75 18.80 -36.44
N THR A 380 27.56 18.39 -36.00
CA THR A 380 27.34 17.00 -35.58
C THR A 380 27.52 16.02 -36.73
N LEU A 381 26.98 16.32 -37.92
CA LEU A 381 27.16 15.50 -39.13
C LEU A 381 28.65 15.35 -39.49
N SER A 382 29.43 16.43 -39.35
CA SER A 382 30.87 16.42 -39.60
C SER A 382 31.65 15.60 -38.56
N ILE A 383 31.28 15.70 -37.28
CA ILE A 383 31.91 14.97 -36.17
C ILE A 383 31.61 13.48 -36.28
N GLU A 384 30.38 13.08 -36.58
CA GLU A 384 30.01 11.67 -36.72
C GLU A 384 30.79 10.96 -37.83
N ALA A 385 31.05 11.66 -38.94
CA ALA A 385 31.89 11.15 -40.00
C ALA A 385 33.36 10.93 -39.55
N ALA A 386 33.84 11.71 -38.58
CA ALA A 386 35.23 11.72 -38.14
C ALA A 386 35.51 10.91 -36.85
N GLN A 387 34.51 10.70 -35.98
CA GLN A 387 34.70 10.16 -34.62
C GLN A 387 33.63 9.12 -34.22
N PRO A 388 33.79 7.86 -34.64
CA PRO A 388 32.85 6.78 -34.29
C PRO A 388 32.69 6.52 -32.77
N GLU A 389 33.65 6.98 -31.95
CA GLU A 389 33.59 6.84 -30.49
C GLU A 389 32.48 7.70 -29.84
N ALA A 390 32.07 8.80 -30.46
CA ALA A 390 31.00 9.66 -29.95
C ALA A 390 29.68 8.89 -29.79
N ALA A 391 29.33 8.06 -30.78
CA ALA A 391 28.15 7.19 -30.73
C ALA A 391 28.25 6.15 -29.60
N ARG A 392 29.45 5.62 -29.31
CA ARG A 392 29.67 4.68 -28.21
C ARG A 392 29.47 5.35 -26.85
N PHE A 393 29.92 6.59 -26.70
CA PHE A 393 29.74 7.36 -25.47
C PHE A 393 28.24 7.61 -25.17
N ARG A 394 27.48 8.05 -26.17
CA ARG A 394 26.01 8.24 -26.06
C ARG A 394 25.28 6.95 -25.67
N ARG A 395 25.62 5.82 -26.30
CA ARG A 395 25.05 4.51 -25.94
C ARG A 395 25.36 4.11 -24.50
N LYS A 396 26.59 4.35 -24.03
CA LYS A 396 26.98 4.08 -22.64
C LYS A 396 26.16 4.90 -21.64
N PHE A 397 25.89 6.17 -21.95
CA PHE A 397 25.01 7.00 -21.12
C PHE A 397 23.59 6.42 -21.07
N ALA A 398 23.02 6.04 -22.22
CA ALA A 398 21.69 5.43 -22.26
C ALA A 398 21.63 4.10 -21.49
N MET A 399 22.64 3.23 -21.57
CA MET A 399 22.76 2.00 -20.78
C MET A 399 22.78 2.23 -19.27
N SER A 400 23.20 3.41 -18.83
CA SER A 400 23.18 3.80 -17.41
C SER A 400 21.82 4.40 -16.99
N ASN A 401 20.93 4.67 -17.96
CA ASN A 401 19.64 5.35 -17.78
C ASN A 401 18.51 4.50 -18.39
N THR A 402 18.29 3.31 -17.84
CA THR A 402 17.25 2.38 -18.27
C THR A 402 16.01 2.46 -17.37
N TRP A 403 14.85 2.03 -17.90
CA TRP A 403 13.63 1.91 -17.10
C TRP A 403 13.81 0.96 -15.90
N GLY A 404 14.66 -0.07 -16.04
CA GLY A 404 15.03 -0.96 -14.94
C GLY A 404 15.72 -0.23 -13.78
N HIS A 405 16.63 0.70 -14.07
CA HIS A 405 17.24 1.55 -13.02
C HIS A 405 16.22 2.48 -12.38
N ARG A 406 15.28 3.04 -13.15
CA ARG A 406 14.20 3.90 -12.61
C ARG A 406 13.30 3.12 -11.67
N TYR A 407 12.96 1.88 -12.02
CA TYR A 407 12.26 0.99 -11.10
C TYR A 407 12.99 0.85 -9.77
N GLU A 408 14.31 0.58 -9.76
CA GLU A 408 15.03 0.37 -8.49
C GLU A 408 14.99 1.62 -7.59
N MET A 409 15.06 2.81 -8.21
CA MET A 409 14.89 4.08 -7.49
C MET A 409 13.48 4.22 -6.92
N LEU A 410 12.45 3.93 -7.71
CA LEU A 410 11.06 4.00 -7.28
C LEU A 410 10.74 2.97 -6.20
N HIS A 411 11.18 1.74 -6.35
CA HIS A 411 10.99 0.69 -5.35
C HIS A 411 11.63 1.07 -4.02
N ARG A 412 12.87 1.59 -4.04
CA ARG A 412 13.52 2.08 -2.83
C ARG A 412 12.74 3.23 -2.18
N ALA A 413 12.28 4.20 -2.98
CA ALA A 413 11.48 5.32 -2.50
C ALA A 413 10.17 4.84 -1.85
N ILE A 414 9.46 3.91 -2.50
CA ILE A 414 8.25 3.28 -1.99
C ILE A 414 8.53 2.59 -0.64
N VAL A 415 9.54 1.71 -0.58
CA VAL A 415 9.87 0.99 0.65
C VAL A 415 10.26 1.95 1.78
N GLN A 416 10.98 3.04 1.47
CA GLN A 416 11.44 3.99 2.47
C GLN A 416 10.33 4.92 3.00
N HIS A 417 9.46 5.42 2.11
CA HIS A 417 8.52 6.49 2.46
C HIS A 417 7.08 6.01 2.66
N ILE A 418 6.68 4.87 2.08
CA ILE A 418 5.33 4.32 2.21
C ILE A 418 5.26 3.24 3.29
N PHE A 419 6.33 2.48 3.47
CA PHE A 419 6.40 1.38 4.44
C PHE A 419 7.40 1.72 5.55
N PRO A 420 6.98 2.37 6.65
CA PRO A 420 7.87 2.66 7.77
C PRO A 420 8.65 1.43 8.23
N LYS A 421 9.92 1.62 8.59
CA LYS A 421 10.75 0.48 8.97
C LYS A 421 10.29 -0.10 10.31
N VAL A 422 10.09 -1.41 10.38
CA VAL A 422 9.67 -2.13 11.59
C VAL A 422 10.72 -3.14 12.00
N SER A 423 11.13 -3.14 13.27
CA SER A 423 12.01 -4.17 13.84
C SER A 423 11.21 -5.09 14.75
N ILE A 424 11.06 -6.35 14.35
CA ILE A 424 10.44 -7.37 15.18
C ILE A 424 11.51 -8.03 16.04
N VAL A 425 11.38 -7.96 17.35
CA VAL A 425 12.27 -8.58 18.33
C VAL A 425 11.61 -9.82 18.90
N ILE A 426 12.27 -10.96 18.75
CA ILE A 426 11.80 -12.26 19.24
C ILE A 426 12.84 -12.82 20.21
N VAL A 427 12.47 -13.04 21.45
CA VAL A 427 13.33 -13.72 22.43
C VAL A 427 12.93 -15.19 22.49
N THR A 428 13.91 -16.09 22.40
CA THR A 428 13.67 -17.53 22.45
C THR A 428 14.65 -18.22 23.40
N HIS A 429 14.16 -19.21 24.14
CA HIS A 429 14.97 -20.10 24.97
C HIS A 429 14.44 -21.52 24.81
N ASN A 430 15.14 -22.34 24.02
CA ASN A 430 14.68 -23.64 23.54
C ASN A 430 13.38 -23.56 22.70
N ASN A 431 12.70 -24.70 22.51
CA ASN A 431 11.40 -24.82 21.84
C ASN A 431 11.40 -24.45 20.35
N TRP A 432 12.39 -24.95 19.60
CA TRP A 432 12.52 -24.68 18.17
C TRP A 432 11.23 -24.83 17.35
N SER A 433 10.34 -25.77 17.70
CA SER A 433 9.08 -25.96 16.97
C SER A 433 8.21 -24.70 16.95
N PHE A 434 8.11 -23.98 18.07
CA PHE A 434 7.35 -22.72 18.15
C PHE A 434 8.09 -21.60 17.43
N THR A 435 9.39 -21.44 17.70
CA THR A 435 10.21 -20.42 17.02
C THR A 435 10.16 -20.56 15.50
N ARG A 436 10.24 -21.79 14.98
CA ARG A 436 10.11 -22.09 13.56
C ARG A 436 8.73 -21.71 13.02
N GLN A 437 7.66 -22.01 13.76
CA GLN A 437 6.29 -21.68 13.33
C GLN A 437 6.07 -20.16 13.30
N CYS A 438 6.52 -19.43 14.33
CA CYS A 438 6.50 -17.98 14.37
C CYS A 438 7.27 -17.38 13.18
N LEU A 439 8.52 -17.83 12.95
CA LEU A 439 9.32 -17.37 11.82
C LEU A 439 8.68 -17.70 10.45
N ASN A 440 8.08 -18.87 10.29
CA ASN A 440 7.36 -19.21 9.05
C ASN A 440 6.16 -18.28 8.80
N SER A 441 5.44 -17.89 9.86
CA SER A 441 4.32 -16.94 9.74
C SER A 441 4.78 -15.53 9.40
N LEU A 442 5.98 -15.13 9.84
CA LEU A 442 6.57 -13.83 9.49
C LEU A 442 7.17 -13.81 8.07
N LEU A 443 7.81 -14.89 7.64
CA LEU A 443 8.54 -14.98 6.36
C LEU A 443 7.65 -15.40 5.17
N ARG A 444 6.36 -15.08 5.22
CA ARG A 444 5.42 -15.35 4.13
C ARG A 444 5.76 -14.54 2.87
N LYS A 445 5.25 -14.96 1.71
CA LYS A 445 5.48 -14.28 0.43
C LYS A 445 4.91 -12.85 0.38
N ASP A 446 3.88 -12.59 1.17
CA ASP A 446 3.18 -11.30 1.31
C ASP A 446 3.67 -10.49 2.53
N ALA A 447 4.82 -10.84 3.11
CA ALA A 447 5.33 -10.18 4.31
C ALA A 447 5.52 -8.66 4.15
N TYR A 448 5.49 -7.95 5.27
CA TYR A 448 5.61 -6.49 5.30
C TYR A 448 6.93 -6.03 4.63
N PRO A 449 6.89 -5.07 3.68
CA PRO A 449 8.03 -4.79 2.81
C PRO A 449 9.30 -4.30 3.51
N ASN A 450 9.15 -3.53 4.61
CA ASN A 450 10.26 -2.87 5.29
C ASN A 450 10.42 -3.36 6.74
N MET A 451 10.43 -4.68 6.93
CA MET A 451 10.69 -5.27 8.25
C MET A 451 12.08 -5.88 8.37
N GLU A 452 12.61 -5.89 9.58
CA GLU A 452 13.72 -6.74 10.00
C GLU A 452 13.30 -7.57 11.21
N ILE A 453 13.80 -8.80 11.30
CA ILE A 453 13.47 -9.74 12.36
C ILE A 453 14.74 -10.01 13.15
N ILE A 454 14.74 -9.69 14.44
CA ILE A 454 15.87 -9.87 15.35
C ILE A 454 15.50 -10.97 16.32
N VAL A 455 16.13 -12.14 16.17
CA VAL A 455 15.89 -13.29 17.05
C VAL A 455 17.03 -13.38 18.05
N VAL A 456 16.71 -13.19 19.33
CA VAL A 456 17.62 -13.34 20.45
C VAL A 456 17.51 -14.77 20.98
N ASP A 457 18.52 -15.59 20.66
CA ASP A 457 18.73 -16.88 21.34
C ASP A 457 19.25 -16.63 22.76
N ASN A 458 18.37 -16.77 23.74
CA ASN A 458 18.61 -16.46 25.13
C ASN A 458 19.24 -17.65 25.88
N GLY A 459 20.33 -18.17 25.35
CA GLY A 459 21.06 -19.30 25.93
C GLY A 459 20.37 -20.66 25.75
N SER A 460 19.79 -20.95 24.57
CA SER A 460 19.19 -22.27 24.29
C SER A 460 20.23 -23.39 24.37
N THR A 461 19.78 -24.55 24.85
CA THR A 461 20.56 -25.80 24.96
C THR A 461 20.05 -26.90 24.03
N ASP A 462 18.92 -26.68 23.35
CA ASP A 462 18.38 -27.59 22.33
C ASP A 462 18.86 -27.22 20.91
N GLN A 463 18.18 -27.77 19.88
CA GLN A 463 18.50 -27.51 18.48
C GLN A 463 18.32 -26.05 18.03
N THR A 464 17.65 -25.19 18.81
CA THR A 464 17.28 -23.81 18.43
C THR A 464 18.49 -23.01 17.96
N ARG A 465 19.61 -23.09 18.69
CA ARG A 465 20.82 -22.32 18.38
C ARG A 465 21.40 -22.64 17.00
N VAL A 466 21.50 -23.93 16.69
CA VAL A 466 22.04 -24.42 15.41
C VAL A 466 21.11 -24.03 14.26
N GLN A 467 19.80 -24.15 14.46
CA GLN A 467 18.80 -23.81 13.45
C GLN A 467 18.76 -22.30 13.16
N LEU A 468 18.85 -21.46 14.20
CA LEU A 468 18.93 -20.01 14.04
C LEU A 468 20.20 -19.57 13.32
N ALA A 469 21.35 -20.19 13.63
CA ALA A 469 22.60 -19.90 12.91
C ALA A 469 22.48 -20.18 11.40
N ALA A 470 21.74 -21.22 11.01
CA ALA A 470 21.48 -21.55 9.61
C ALA A 470 20.52 -20.56 8.90
N LEU A 471 19.73 -19.79 9.66
CA LEU A 471 18.77 -18.80 9.14
C LEU A 471 19.30 -17.36 9.18
N ALA A 472 20.57 -17.14 9.56
CA ALA A 472 21.16 -15.82 9.74
C ALA A 472 21.42 -15.09 8.40
N GLN A 473 20.35 -14.64 7.76
CA GLN A 473 20.35 -13.87 6.52
C GLN A 473 19.15 -12.92 6.50
N LYS A 474 19.28 -11.77 5.83
CA LYS A 474 18.18 -10.80 5.72
C LYS A 474 16.88 -11.48 5.21
N PRO A 475 15.72 -11.17 5.79
CA PRO A 475 15.48 -10.14 6.82
C PRO A 475 15.75 -10.58 8.28
N VAL A 476 16.26 -11.79 8.52
CA VAL A 476 16.51 -12.35 9.85
C VAL A 476 17.94 -12.07 10.33
N GLN A 477 18.05 -11.42 11.47
CA GLN A 477 19.27 -11.24 12.25
C GLN A 477 19.17 -12.09 13.53
N THR A 478 20.25 -12.79 13.87
CA THR A 478 20.32 -13.60 15.09
C THR A 478 21.31 -13.02 16.07
N VAL A 479 20.93 -13.01 17.35
CA VAL A 479 21.75 -12.53 18.47
C VAL A 479 21.83 -13.66 19.49
N PHE A 480 23.04 -14.03 19.89
CA PHE A 480 23.25 -15.18 20.76
C PHE A 480 23.75 -14.75 22.13
N SER A 481 22.92 -14.95 23.16
CA SER A 481 23.35 -14.84 24.55
C SER A 481 23.96 -16.17 25.04
N PRO A 482 25.03 -16.15 25.85
CA PRO A 482 25.59 -17.36 26.45
C PRO A 482 24.72 -17.93 27.59
N ILE A 483 23.85 -17.11 28.18
CA ILE A 483 23.01 -17.46 29.33
C ILE A 483 21.57 -17.00 29.11
N ASN A 484 20.63 -17.55 29.88
CA ASN A 484 19.24 -17.07 29.90
C ASN A 484 19.16 -15.78 30.71
N LEU A 485 19.05 -14.63 30.02
CA LEU A 485 18.92 -13.29 30.58
C LEU A 485 17.47 -13.00 31.07
N GLY A 486 16.53 -13.89 30.79
CA GLY A 486 15.11 -13.64 31.00
C GLY A 486 14.48 -12.76 29.92
N PHE A 487 13.17 -12.51 30.05
CA PHE A 487 12.37 -11.84 29.01
C PHE A 487 12.74 -10.36 28.85
N ALA A 488 12.80 -9.59 29.94
CA ALA A 488 13.07 -8.15 29.91
C ALA A 488 14.44 -7.81 29.28
N GLU A 489 15.50 -8.45 29.77
CA GLU A 489 16.86 -8.19 29.29
C GLU A 489 17.10 -8.80 27.90
N GLY A 490 16.49 -9.96 27.59
CA GLY A 490 16.51 -10.53 26.25
C GLY A 490 15.87 -9.61 25.20
N ASN A 491 14.71 -9.03 25.50
CA ASN A 491 14.04 -8.08 24.60
C ASN A 491 14.86 -6.79 24.47
N SER A 492 15.43 -6.30 25.57
CA SER A 492 16.28 -5.10 25.57
C SER A 492 17.55 -5.30 24.75
N LEU A 493 18.15 -6.50 24.79
CA LEU A 493 19.28 -6.88 23.94
C LEU A 493 18.88 -6.87 22.45
N GLY A 494 17.75 -7.47 22.10
CA GLY A 494 17.25 -7.45 20.72
C GLY A 494 16.91 -6.04 20.23
N ALA A 495 16.24 -5.23 21.06
CA ALA A 495 15.91 -3.84 20.76
C ALA A 495 17.16 -2.97 20.54
N SER A 496 18.28 -3.25 21.23
CA SER A 496 19.54 -2.52 21.00
C SER A 496 20.15 -2.74 19.61
N CYS A 497 19.78 -3.84 18.93
CA CYS A 497 20.19 -4.14 17.56
C CYS A 497 19.22 -3.59 16.51
N ALA A 498 18.03 -3.13 16.93
CA ALA A 498 16.97 -2.70 16.04
C ALA A 498 17.27 -1.33 15.42
N THR A 499 16.82 -1.12 14.18
CA THR A 499 16.96 0.14 13.44
C THR A 499 15.64 0.69 12.87
N GLY A 500 14.52 -0.02 13.04
CA GLY A 500 13.20 0.40 12.58
C GLY A 500 12.57 1.49 13.43
N GLU A 501 11.80 2.38 12.81
CA GLU A 501 11.04 3.46 13.45
C GLU A 501 10.07 2.94 14.51
N TYR A 502 9.55 1.73 14.30
CA TYR A 502 8.72 1.00 15.25
C TYR A 502 9.40 -0.30 15.67
N LEU A 503 9.32 -0.62 16.96
CA LEU A 503 9.74 -1.88 17.53
C LEU A 503 8.51 -2.75 17.77
N ILE A 504 8.54 -4.03 17.42
CA ILE A 504 7.51 -4.99 17.82
C ILE A 504 8.17 -6.06 18.67
N LEU A 505 7.83 -6.13 19.95
CA LEU A 505 8.20 -7.28 20.77
C LEU A 505 7.19 -8.40 20.49
N LEU A 506 7.67 -9.58 20.10
CA LEU A 506 6.83 -10.71 19.72
C LEU A 506 7.35 -11.99 20.37
N ASN A 507 6.49 -12.69 21.10
CA ASN A 507 6.83 -13.99 21.66
C ASN A 507 7.06 -15.03 20.55
N ASN A 508 7.98 -15.97 20.79
CA ASN A 508 8.30 -17.02 19.83
C ASN A 508 7.21 -18.09 19.67
N ASP A 509 6.20 -18.11 20.54
CA ASP A 509 5.04 -19.01 20.53
C ASP A 509 3.77 -18.32 19.99
N THR A 510 3.95 -17.48 18.98
CA THR A 510 2.89 -16.78 18.26
C THR A 510 2.79 -17.19 16.80
N ILE A 511 1.63 -16.96 16.20
CA ILE A 511 1.39 -17.09 14.75
C ILE A 511 0.72 -15.80 14.28
N VAL A 512 1.36 -15.09 13.36
CA VAL A 512 0.76 -13.89 12.76
C VAL A 512 -0.16 -14.29 11.59
N PRO A 513 -1.33 -13.66 11.43
CA PRO A 513 -2.38 -14.21 10.57
C PRO A 513 -2.16 -13.94 9.07
N ASP A 514 -1.68 -12.75 8.72
CA ASP A 514 -1.57 -12.27 7.34
C ASP A 514 -0.61 -11.07 7.27
N SER A 515 -0.52 -10.40 6.12
CA SER A 515 0.35 -9.24 5.89
C SER A 515 -0.17 -7.91 6.47
N THR A 516 -1.43 -7.84 6.89
CA THR A 516 -2.11 -6.62 7.34
C THR A 516 -1.87 -6.30 8.82
N TRP A 517 -1.41 -7.27 9.62
CA TRP A 517 -1.24 -7.09 11.07
C TRP A 517 -0.27 -5.96 11.44
N ILE A 518 0.89 -5.84 10.78
CA ILE A 518 1.84 -4.74 11.00
C ILE A 518 1.23 -3.38 10.62
N PRO A 519 0.72 -3.18 9.38
CA PRO A 519 0.06 -1.93 9.01
C PRO A 519 -1.01 -1.50 10.02
N LYS A 520 -1.83 -2.42 10.51
CA LYS A 520 -2.86 -2.14 11.52
C LYS A 520 -2.25 -1.74 12.86
N LEU A 521 -1.23 -2.45 13.34
CA LEU A 521 -0.58 -2.15 14.61
C LEU A 521 0.10 -0.77 14.62
N ILE A 522 0.69 -0.34 13.50
CA ILE A 522 1.39 0.95 13.44
C ILE A 522 0.50 2.13 13.04
N ARG A 523 -0.68 1.88 12.45
CA ARG A 523 -1.63 2.92 12.03
C ARG A 523 -1.90 3.97 13.12
N PRO A 524 -2.20 3.62 14.39
CA PRO A 524 -2.45 4.62 15.43
C PRO A 524 -1.28 5.58 15.67
N PHE A 525 -0.04 5.12 15.45
CA PHE A 525 1.15 5.98 15.60
C PHE A 525 1.25 7.06 14.53
N GLN A 526 0.72 6.79 13.33
CA GLN A 526 0.74 7.74 12.21
C GLN A 526 -0.36 8.80 12.38
N GLU A 527 -1.46 8.44 13.05
CA GLU A 527 -2.60 9.32 13.33
C GLU A 527 -2.40 10.16 14.60
N HIS A 528 -1.70 9.61 15.59
CA HIS A 528 -1.59 10.19 16.93
C HIS A 528 -0.16 10.08 17.48
N SER A 529 0.49 11.23 17.68
CA SER A 529 1.86 11.30 18.21
C SER A 529 1.96 10.98 19.71
N ASP A 530 0.85 11.11 20.45
CA ASP A 530 0.75 10.86 21.89
C ASP A 530 0.52 9.39 22.25
N ILE A 531 0.33 8.51 21.25
CA ILE A 531 0.31 7.05 21.43
C ILE A 531 1.75 6.52 21.31
N ALA A 532 2.24 5.88 22.37
CA ALA A 532 3.57 5.28 22.41
C ALA A 532 3.57 3.76 22.14
N MET A 533 2.48 3.07 22.51
CA MET A 533 2.37 1.62 22.37
C MET A 533 1.01 1.17 21.86
N THR A 534 1.02 0.14 21.04
CA THR A 534 -0.18 -0.52 20.52
C THR A 534 -0.05 -2.04 20.68
N GLY A 535 -1.16 -2.75 20.89
CA GLY A 535 -1.17 -4.21 20.93
C GLY A 535 -2.36 -4.81 20.19
N PRO A 536 -2.23 -6.01 19.60
CA PRO A 536 -3.32 -6.67 18.91
C PRO A 536 -4.25 -7.37 19.91
N MET A 537 -5.43 -7.78 19.44
CA MET A 537 -6.21 -8.81 20.13
C MET A 537 -5.57 -10.19 19.97
N SER A 538 -5.90 -11.12 20.86
CA SER A 538 -5.39 -12.50 20.84
C SER A 538 -6.38 -13.52 21.41
N ASN A 539 -6.24 -14.77 21.00
CA ASN A 539 -7.02 -15.90 21.54
C ASN A 539 -6.63 -16.26 22.98
N HIS A 540 -5.44 -15.89 23.45
CA HIS A 540 -4.95 -16.30 24.77
C HIS A 540 -3.98 -15.27 25.38
N VAL A 541 -4.50 -14.41 26.25
CA VAL A 541 -3.73 -13.43 27.03
C VAL A 541 -4.47 -13.11 28.33
N GLY A 542 -3.74 -12.68 29.37
CA GLY A 542 -4.29 -12.47 30.71
C GLY A 542 -4.97 -11.12 30.94
N ASN A 543 -5.17 -10.30 29.91
CA ASN A 543 -5.76 -8.98 29.98
C ASN A 543 -6.86 -8.79 28.92
N ASP A 544 -7.27 -7.55 28.71
CA ASP A 544 -8.37 -7.16 27.84
C ASP A 544 -7.99 -7.18 26.34
N GLN A 545 -6.78 -7.61 25.98
CA GLN A 545 -6.47 -8.02 24.60
C GLN A 545 -7.07 -9.39 24.27
N ALA A 546 -7.55 -10.14 25.25
CA ALA A 546 -8.14 -11.45 25.02
C ALA A 546 -9.47 -11.32 24.27
N LEU A 547 -9.67 -12.24 23.33
CA LEU A 547 -10.98 -12.53 22.77
C LEU A 547 -11.71 -13.54 23.65
N ASP A 548 -13.00 -13.36 23.81
CA ASP A 548 -13.87 -14.34 24.48
C ASP A 548 -14.25 -15.52 23.56
N PHE A 549 -14.19 -15.30 22.24
CA PHE A 549 -14.50 -16.27 21.22
C PHE A 549 -13.53 -16.17 20.04
N PHE A 550 -12.99 -17.32 19.65
CA PHE A 550 -12.00 -17.45 18.59
C PHE A 550 -12.19 -18.79 17.89
N ILE A 551 -11.99 -18.80 16.57
CA ILE A 551 -11.98 -20.02 15.75
C ILE A 551 -10.63 -20.12 15.05
N GLY A 552 -9.98 -21.27 15.23
CA GLY A 552 -8.68 -21.57 14.63
C GLY A 552 -8.01 -22.75 15.32
N ASP A 553 -6.74 -22.98 15.03
CA ASP A 553 -5.99 -24.15 15.47
C ASP A 553 -4.50 -23.83 15.77
N PRO A 554 -3.81 -24.64 16.58
CA PRO A 554 -2.41 -24.38 16.98
C PRO A 554 -1.39 -24.57 15.85
N VAL A 555 -1.78 -25.07 14.67
CA VAL A 555 -0.90 -25.27 13.53
C VAL A 555 -0.97 -24.07 12.57
N GLN A 556 -2.18 -23.64 12.21
CA GLN A 556 -2.40 -22.56 11.24
C GLN A 556 -2.66 -21.19 11.88
N GLY A 557 -3.07 -21.14 13.15
CA GLY A 557 -3.51 -19.90 13.80
C GLY A 557 -5.01 -19.68 13.58
N ALA A 558 -5.40 -18.49 13.12
CA ALA A 558 -6.81 -18.14 12.90
C ALA A 558 -7.42 -18.85 11.69
N ASP A 559 -8.70 -19.24 11.78
CA ASP A 559 -9.47 -19.63 10.62
C ASP A 559 -9.65 -18.43 9.66
N PRO A 560 -9.43 -18.58 8.33
CA PRO A 560 -9.51 -17.47 7.40
C PRO A 560 -10.90 -16.81 7.31
N GLY A 561 -11.98 -17.59 7.37
CA GLY A 561 -13.35 -17.07 7.32
C GLY A 561 -13.69 -16.28 8.58
N TRP A 562 -13.29 -16.82 9.74
CA TRP A 562 -13.42 -16.12 11.03
C TRP A 562 -12.63 -14.81 11.04
N LEU A 563 -11.39 -14.85 10.57
CA LEU A 563 -10.51 -13.68 10.56
C LEU A 563 -11.03 -12.56 9.66
N GLN A 564 -11.62 -12.91 8.52
CA GLN A 564 -12.27 -11.95 7.64
C GLN A 564 -13.44 -11.24 8.33
N GLU A 565 -14.35 -11.99 8.96
CA GLU A 565 -15.48 -11.40 9.69
C GLU A 565 -15.00 -10.57 10.90
N PHE A 566 -13.97 -11.03 11.60
CA PHE A 566 -13.34 -10.28 12.68
C PHE A 566 -12.84 -8.91 12.19
N TYR A 567 -12.10 -8.86 11.07
CA TYR A 567 -11.63 -7.59 10.51
C TYR A 567 -12.76 -6.69 10.01
N GLU A 568 -13.84 -7.26 9.48
CA GLU A 568 -15.02 -6.49 9.07
C GLU A 568 -15.71 -5.85 10.29
N ASN A 569 -15.91 -6.62 11.37
CA ASN A 569 -16.63 -6.18 12.55
C ASN A 569 -15.86 -5.13 13.38
N TYR A 570 -14.53 -5.22 13.43
CA TYR A 570 -13.69 -4.33 14.23
C TYR A 570 -12.94 -3.27 13.42
N ARG A 571 -13.17 -3.19 12.10
CA ARG A 571 -12.42 -2.33 11.15
C ARG A 571 -12.14 -0.92 11.71
N GLY A 572 -10.86 -0.56 11.79
CA GLY A 572 -10.41 0.77 12.18
C GLY A 572 -10.56 1.09 13.67
N ARG A 573 -11.15 0.19 14.49
CA ARG A 573 -11.40 0.46 15.91
C ARG A 573 -10.12 0.34 16.73
N THR A 574 -10.01 1.21 17.72
CA THR A 574 -8.99 1.17 18.76
C THR A 574 -9.64 1.37 20.12
N ARG A 575 -9.00 0.86 21.16
CA ARG A 575 -9.47 1.01 22.54
C ARG A 575 -8.32 1.35 23.47
N GLU A 576 -8.48 2.41 24.24
CA GLU A 576 -7.48 2.80 25.24
C GLU A 576 -7.36 1.74 26.35
N THR A 577 -6.14 1.46 26.78
CA THR A 577 -5.86 0.53 27.88
C THR A 577 -4.73 1.03 28.77
N GLY A 578 -4.77 0.62 30.04
CA GLY A 578 -3.71 0.89 31.00
C GLY A 578 -2.62 -0.20 31.05
N LEU A 579 -2.79 -1.28 30.28
CA LEU A 579 -1.89 -2.43 30.23
C LEU A 579 -1.94 -3.11 28.86
N LEU A 580 -0.77 -3.31 28.25
CA LEU A 580 -0.58 -4.17 27.09
C LEU A 580 0.34 -5.32 27.48
N GLY A 581 -0.08 -6.55 27.20
CA GLY A 581 0.70 -7.76 27.45
C GLY A 581 1.75 -7.94 26.35
N PHE A 582 2.99 -8.23 26.74
CA PHE A 582 4.12 -8.21 25.81
C PHE A 582 4.28 -9.50 24.99
N PHE A 583 3.23 -10.32 24.89
CA PHE A 583 3.20 -11.42 23.92
C PHE A 583 3.31 -10.88 22.48
N CYS A 584 2.71 -9.71 22.24
CA CYS A 584 2.85 -8.91 21.04
C CYS A 584 2.54 -7.44 21.39
N VAL A 585 3.53 -6.56 21.24
CA VAL A 585 3.34 -5.12 21.44
C VAL A 585 4.20 -4.35 20.45
N ALA A 586 3.62 -3.36 19.78
CA ALA A 586 4.37 -2.39 18.99
C ALA A 586 4.65 -1.15 19.84
N ILE A 587 5.84 -0.60 19.72
CA ILE A 587 6.36 0.53 20.48
C ILE A 587 7.00 1.51 19.50
N ARG A 588 6.64 2.79 19.59
CA ARG A 588 7.34 3.85 18.86
C ARG A 588 8.78 3.94 19.35
N ARG A 589 9.79 3.88 18.45
CA ARG A 589 11.21 3.92 18.85
C ARG A 589 11.53 5.13 19.71
N SER A 590 11.07 6.32 19.34
CA SER A 590 11.36 7.54 20.10
C SER A 590 10.85 7.45 21.54
N ALA A 591 9.68 6.86 21.75
CA ALA A 591 9.15 6.61 23.10
C ALA A 591 9.98 5.54 23.85
N PHE A 592 10.39 4.46 23.17
CA PHE A 592 11.27 3.45 23.78
C PHE A 592 12.63 4.04 24.21
N GLU A 593 13.21 4.92 23.40
CA GLU A 593 14.48 5.61 23.69
C GLU A 593 14.34 6.62 24.84
N GLU A 594 13.22 7.32 24.93
CA GLU A 594 12.90 8.24 26.03
C GLU A 594 12.66 7.50 27.35
N ILE A 595 11.81 6.46 27.32
CA ILE A 595 11.41 5.71 28.51
C ILE A 595 12.57 4.85 29.01
N GLY A 596 13.32 4.23 28.09
CA GLY A 596 14.45 3.34 28.36
C GLY A 596 14.10 1.85 28.30
N GLN A 597 15.08 1.01 28.63
CA GLN A 597 15.00 -0.45 28.56
C GLN A 597 14.02 -1.06 29.58
N LEU A 598 13.61 -2.32 29.36
CA LEU A 598 12.78 -3.08 30.31
C LEU A 598 13.57 -3.38 31.60
N ASP A 599 12.88 -3.47 32.72
CA ASP A 599 13.52 -3.66 34.03
C ASP A 599 14.03 -5.10 34.21
N ARG A 600 15.35 -5.29 34.23
CA ARG A 600 16.00 -6.60 34.38
C ARG A 600 15.73 -7.28 35.74
N HIS A 601 15.27 -6.57 36.77
CA HIS A 601 15.09 -7.14 38.11
C HIS A 601 13.94 -8.17 38.20
N TYR A 602 13.06 -8.20 37.19
CA TYR A 602 12.04 -9.25 37.05
C TYR A 602 12.64 -10.64 36.72
N GLY A 603 13.91 -10.72 36.34
CA GLY A 603 14.61 -11.99 36.11
C GLY A 603 14.03 -12.73 34.91
N ILE A 604 13.60 -13.98 35.10
CA ILE A 604 13.17 -14.84 33.98
C ILE A 604 11.84 -14.41 33.32
N GLY A 605 11.03 -13.56 33.96
CA GLY A 605 9.79 -12.97 33.41
C GLY A 605 8.69 -12.78 34.47
N MET A 606 7.52 -12.30 34.05
CA MET A 606 6.36 -11.82 34.83
C MET A 606 6.53 -10.40 35.40
N PHE A 607 5.48 -9.57 35.23
CA PHE A 607 5.34 -8.17 35.69
C PHE A 607 6.19 -7.13 34.94
N GLU A 608 7.03 -7.52 33.99
CA GLU A 608 7.80 -6.56 33.19
C GLU A 608 6.94 -5.72 32.24
N ASP A 609 5.85 -6.28 31.74
CA ASP A 609 4.86 -5.58 30.92
C ASP A 609 3.99 -4.64 31.76
N ASP A 610 3.54 -5.07 32.96
CA ASP A 610 2.89 -4.19 33.94
C ASP A 610 3.79 -2.98 34.28
N ASP A 611 5.06 -3.22 34.58
CA ASP A 611 6.04 -2.18 34.93
C ASP A 611 6.26 -1.18 33.79
N TYR A 612 6.47 -1.70 32.57
CA TYR A 612 6.73 -0.84 31.43
C TYR A 612 5.50 0.02 31.10
N CYS A 613 4.29 -0.55 31.19
CA CYS A 613 3.05 0.19 31.02
C CYS A 613 2.88 1.32 32.06
N GLU A 614 3.29 1.11 33.32
CA GLU A 614 3.31 2.20 34.33
C GLU A 614 4.30 3.31 33.96
N ARG A 615 5.49 2.97 33.41
CA ARG A 615 6.47 3.98 32.94
C ARG A 615 5.96 4.78 31.75
N VAL A 616 5.25 4.14 30.83
CA VAL A 616 4.64 4.80 29.66
C VAL A 616 3.60 5.82 30.12
N LYS A 617 2.74 5.44 31.08
CA LYS A 617 1.78 6.35 31.71
C LYS A 617 2.46 7.49 32.45
N GLN A 618 3.54 7.22 33.20
CA GLN A 618 4.32 8.24 33.90
C GLN A 618 4.98 9.24 32.94
N ALA A 619 5.37 8.80 31.74
CA ALA A 619 5.88 9.65 30.67
C ALA A 619 4.78 10.46 29.94
N GLY A 620 3.51 10.26 30.28
CA GLY A 620 2.37 10.99 29.71
C GLY A 620 1.85 10.45 28.38
N TYR A 621 2.31 9.26 27.96
CA TYR A 621 1.86 8.64 26.72
C TYR A 621 0.62 7.76 26.92
N ARG A 622 -0.18 7.63 25.85
CA ARG A 622 -1.30 6.69 25.76
C ARG A 622 -0.86 5.34 25.19
N MET A 623 -1.66 4.33 25.50
CA MET A 623 -1.54 2.97 24.97
C MET A 623 -2.90 2.49 24.48
N VAL A 624 -2.93 1.79 23.35
CA VAL A 624 -4.19 1.35 22.75
C VAL A 624 -4.13 -0.10 22.27
N ILE A 625 -5.26 -0.80 22.39
CA ILE A 625 -5.51 -2.07 21.73
C ILE A 625 -6.06 -1.78 20.34
N VAL A 626 -5.43 -2.35 19.32
CA VAL A 626 -5.88 -2.24 17.92
C VAL A 626 -6.85 -3.39 17.68
N GLU A 627 -8.13 -3.06 17.68
CA GLU A 627 -9.20 -4.05 17.72
C GLU A 627 -9.37 -4.77 16.36
N ASP A 628 -8.91 -4.21 15.25
CA ASP A 628 -8.86 -4.91 13.96
C ASP A 628 -7.54 -5.64 13.68
N ALA A 629 -6.64 -5.74 14.67
CA ALA A 629 -5.40 -6.52 14.59
C ALA A 629 -5.49 -7.78 15.48
N PHE A 630 -4.99 -8.90 14.96
CA PHE A 630 -5.02 -10.18 15.66
C PHE A 630 -3.64 -10.87 15.60
N VAL A 631 -3.23 -11.52 16.69
CA VAL A 631 -2.09 -12.44 16.72
C VAL A 631 -2.45 -13.66 17.56
N TYR A 632 -2.30 -14.85 16.98
CA TYR A 632 -2.51 -16.10 17.72
C TYR A 632 -1.35 -16.33 18.69
N HIS A 633 -1.67 -16.81 19.89
CA HIS A 633 -0.71 -17.11 20.95
C HIS A 633 -1.01 -18.50 21.55
N HIS A 634 0.01 -19.37 21.61
CA HIS A 634 -0.08 -20.70 22.22
C HIS A 634 -0.21 -20.65 23.75
N GLY A 635 0.23 -19.54 24.35
CA GLY A 635 0.10 -19.25 25.78
C GLY A 635 1.26 -19.76 26.62
N SER A 636 2.25 -18.89 26.85
CA SER A 636 3.34 -19.02 27.84
C SER A 636 4.01 -20.40 27.88
N ALA A 637 4.35 -20.96 26.72
CA ALA A 637 4.84 -22.34 26.59
C ALA A 637 6.13 -22.64 27.40
N THR A 638 6.96 -21.63 27.67
CA THR A 638 8.19 -21.76 28.46
C THR A 638 7.93 -21.70 29.96
N ILE A 639 7.03 -20.82 30.43
CA ILE A 639 6.68 -20.68 31.85
C ILE A 639 5.84 -21.87 32.33
N LYS A 640 4.98 -22.44 31.47
CA LYS A 640 4.21 -23.66 31.77
C LYS A 640 5.09 -24.89 32.07
N LYS A 641 6.39 -24.86 31.75
CA LYS A 641 7.36 -25.93 32.09
C LYS A 641 7.96 -25.80 33.48
N LEU A 642 7.81 -24.67 34.17
CA LEU A 642 8.25 -24.51 35.55
C LEU A 642 7.40 -25.37 36.48
N LYS A 643 8.00 -25.92 37.55
CA LYS A 643 7.23 -26.61 38.59
C LYS A 643 6.32 -25.59 39.29
N SER A 644 5.12 -26.00 39.70
CA SER A 644 4.12 -25.10 40.29
C SER A 644 4.63 -24.26 41.47
N GLN A 645 5.53 -24.82 42.30
CA GLN A 645 6.16 -24.10 43.42
C GLN A 645 7.16 -23.02 42.98
N GLU A 646 7.94 -23.29 41.91
CA GLU A 646 8.89 -22.32 41.34
C GLU A 646 8.14 -21.17 40.67
N TYR A 647 7.07 -21.50 39.95
CA TYR A 647 6.16 -20.52 39.36
C TYR A 647 5.55 -19.59 40.42
N GLN A 648 4.96 -20.15 41.48
CA GLN A 648 4.36 -19.36 42.56
C GLN A 648 5.38 -18.48 43.27
N SER A 649 6.57 -19.02 43.56
CA SER A 649 7.64 -18.26 44.21
C SER A 649 8.12 -17.09 43.35
N LEU A 650 8.25 -17.29 42.04
CA LEU A 650 8.60 -16.23 41.09
C LEU A 650 7.50 -15.16 41.03
N TRP A 651 6.25 -15.59 40.90
CA TRP A 651 5.08 -14.72 40.85
C TRP A 651 5.00 -13.80 42.06
N GLU A 652 5.04 -14.36 43.27
CA GLU A 652 4.98 -13.57 44.51
C GLU A 652 6.18 -12.63 44.68
N ARG A 653 7.39 -13.08 44.31
CA ARG A 653 8.59 -12.23 44.34
C ARG A 653 8.45 -11.02 43.42
N ASN A 654 8.03 -11.24 42.17
CA ASN A 654 7.93 -10.18 41.16
C ASN A 654 6.75 -9.25 41.43
N LYS A 655 5.64 -9.79 41.93
CA LYS A 655 4.51 -9.00 42.43
C LYS A 655 4.95 -8.05 43.54
N HIS A 656 5.60 -8.56 44.59
CA HIS A 656 6.08 -7.70 45.69
C HIS A 656 7.08 -6.64 45.21
N TYR A 657 7.96 -6.97 44.26
CA TYR A 657 8.87 -5.99 43.66
C TYR A 657 8.11 -4.89 42.90
N TYR A 658 7.13 -5.27 42.06
CA TYR A 658 6.27 -4.31 41.35
C TYR A 658 5.52 -3.41 42.34
N GLU A 659 4.88 -3.99 43.36
CA GLU A 659 4.08 -3.22 44.33
C GLU A 659 4.95 -2.26 45.15
N ALA A 660 6.17 -2.69 45.52
CA ALA A 660 7.14 -1.84 46.20
C ALA A 660 7.65 -0.70 45.30
N LYS A 661 7.99 -1.01 44.04
CA LYS A 661 8.49 -0.02 43.06
C LYS A 661 7.48 1.08 42.78
N TRP A 662 6.21 0.72 42.63
CA TRP A 662 5.13 1.66 42.30
C TRP A 662 4.34 2.18 43.50
N SER A 663 4.64 1.69 44.72
CA SER A 663 3.89 2.00 45.94
C SER A 663 2.38 1.81 45.75
N LYS A 664 1.99 0.72 45.08
CA LYS A 664 0.63 0.43 44.63
C LYS A 664 0.37 -1.08 44.68
N SER A 665 -0.79 -1.50 45.18
CA SER A 665 -1.19 -2.92 45.11
C SER A 665 -1.50 -3.32 43.68
N TRP A 666 -1.00 -4.48 43.26
CA TRP A 666 -1.28 -5.03 41.95
C TRP A 666 -2.74 -5.48 41.88
N GLN A 667 -3.40 -5.13 40.78
CA GLN A 667 -4.77 -5.52 40.50
C GLN A 667 -4.77 -6.48 39.32
N LEU A 668 -5.59 -7.52 39.40
CA LEU A 668 -5.79 -8.43 38.29
C LEU A 668 -6.26 -7.63 37.07
N PRO A 669 -5.58 -7.75 35.91
CA PRO A 669 -6.00 -7.09 34.69
C PRO A 669 -7.44 -7.46 34.32
N LYS A 670 -8.12 -6.53 33.66
CA LYS A 670 -9.47 -6.78 33.13
C LYS A 670 -9.38 -7.92 32.10
N GLY A 671 -10.34 -8.84 32.13
CA GLY A 671 -10.46 -9.90 31.12
C GLY A 671 -11.01 -9.38 29.78
N PRO A 672 -11.39 -10.27 28.85
CA PRO A 672 -12.00 -9.88 27.58
C PRO A 672 -13.23 -9.00 27.81
N LEU A 673 -13.44 -8.00 26.96
CA LEU A 673 -14.56 -7.04 27.06
C LEU A 673 -15.89 -7.65 26.57
N ASN A 674 -16.37 -8.68 27.28
CA ASN A 674 -17.70 -9.25 27.09
C ASN A 674 -18.48 -9.15 28.43
N PRO A 675 -19.53 -8.32 28.52
CA PRO A 675 -20.36 -8.18 29.72
C PRO A 675 -21.06 -9.48 30.14
N PHE A 676 -21.35 -10.37 29.19
CA PHE A 676 -21.96 -11.67 29.43
C PHE A 676 -20.94 -12.77 29.76
N ASN A 677 -19.66 -12.43 29.85
CA ASN A 677 -18.63 -13.42 30.10
C ASN A 677 -18.87 -14.08 31.46
N LEU A 678 -18.90 -15.41 31.48
CA LEU A 678 -19.22 -16.24 32.65
C LEU A 678 -20.67 -16.16 33.16
N SER A 679 -21.55 -15.35 32.56
CA SER A 679 -22.97 -15.34 32.92
C SER A 679 -23.62 -16.68 32.54
N VAL A 680 -24.25 -17.34 33.51
CA VAL A 680 -24.88 -18.66 33.35
C VAL A 680 -26.33 -18.69 33.84
N THR A 681 -26.82 -17.62 34.44
CA THR A 681 -28.23 -17.47 34.89
C THR A 681 -28.95 -16.30 34.19
N PRO A 682 -30.30 -16.33 34.09
CA PRO A 682 -31.05 -15.21 33.53
C PRO A 682 -30.89 -13.89 34.28
N GLU A 683 -30.67 -13.93 35.59
CA GLU A 683 -30.46 -12.72 36.42
C GLU A 683 -29.12 -12.06 36.08
N GLU A 684 -28.03 -12.83 36.02
CA GLU A 684 -26.72 -12.33 35.61
C GLU A 684 -26.74 -11.76 34.19
N VAL A 685 -27.45 -12.41 33.26
CA VAL A 685 -27.60 -11.93 31.88
C VAL A 685 -28.42 -10.64 31.82
N ARG A 686 -29.47 -10.50 32.63
CA ARG A 686 -30.22 -9.25 32.77
C ARG A 686 -29.34 -8.12 33.29
N GLU A 687 -28.59 -8.34 34.36
CA GLU A 687 -27.68 -7.33 34.91
C GLU A 687 -26.60 -6.93 33.90
N ALA A 688 -26.01 -7.90 33.19
CA ALA A 688 -25.05 -7.63 32.12
C ALA A 688 -25.68 -6.83 30.97
N ALA A 689 -26.92 -7.17 30.57
CA ALA A 689 -27.65 -6.48 29.52
C ALA A 689 -28.04 -5.04 29.92
N ASP A 690 -28.41 -4.82 31.17
CA ASP A 690 -28.76 -3.49 31.70
C ASP A 690 -27.51 -2.61 31.92
N ALA A 691 -26.34 -3.23 32.12
CA ALA A 691 -25.05 -2.55 32.20
C ALA A 691 -24.42 -2.24 30.83
N LEU A 692 -25.03 -2.69 29.73
CA LEU A 692 -24.67 -2.22 28.39
C LEU A 692 -24.92 -0.71 28.26
N HIS A 693 -24.36 -0.10 27.22
CA HIS A 693 -24.32 1.36 27.10
C HIS A 693 -25.73 2.01 27.24
N PRO A 694 -25.88 3.02 28.12
CA PRO A 694 -27.18 3.64 28.37
C PRO A 694 -27.79 4.25 27.09
N GLY A 695 -29.03 3.86 26.79
CA GLY A 695 -29.78 4.36 25.62
C GLY A 695 -29.56 3.59 24.32
N GLU A 696 -28.75 2.52 24.32
CA GLU A 696 -28.68 1.60 23.17
C GLU A 696 -29.91 0.71 23.08
N LYS A 697 -30.40 0.53 21.85
CA LYS A 697 -31.48 -0.42 21.55
C LYS A 697 -30.93 -1.85 21.55
N ARG A 698 -31.63 -2.75 22.22
CA ARG A 698 -31.34 -4.18 22.28
C ARG A 698 -32.16 -4.90 21.22
N VAL A 699 -31.47 -5.47 20.25
CA VAL A 699 -32.09 -6.17 19.12
C VAL A 699 -31.78 -7.65 19.19
N LEU A 700 -32.81 -8.48 19.28
CA LEU A 700 -32.70 -9.93 19.13
C LEU A 700 -32.98 -10.32 17.68
N VAL A 701 -32.07 -11.08 17.06
CA VAL A 701 -32.26 -11.63 15.72
C VAL A 701 -32.37 -13.15 15.79
N LEU A 702 -33.48 -13.66 15.26
CA LEU A 702 -33.83 -15.07 15.18
C LEU A 702 -33.75 -15.53 13.72
N GLY A 703 -32.52 -15.80 13.29
CA GLY A 703 -32.19 -16.27 11.95
C GLY A 703 -32.25 -17.79 11.82
N GLU A 704 -31.47 -18.32 10.88
CA GLU A 704 -31.22 -19.76 10.80
C GLU A 704 -30.29 -20.22 11.94
N LEU A 705 -30.34 -21.52 12.26
CA LEU A 705 -29.54 -22.10 13.35
C LEU A 705 -28.05 -22.25 13.00
N SER A 706 -27.64 -21.96 11.77
CA SER A 706 -26.26 -21.97 11.33
C SER A 706 -25.90 -20.65 10.68
N TRP A 707 -24.89 -19.98 11.22
CA TRP A 707 -24.23 -18.85 10.58
C TRP A 707 -23.10 -19.36 9.69
N ASN A 708 -23.26 -19.23 8.38
CA ASN A 708 -22.29 -19.65 7.36
C ASN A 708 -21.97 -18.47 6.45
N ASP A 709 -20.75 -18.39 5.91
CA ASP A 709 -20.24 -17.28 5.07
C ASP A 709 -21.03 -17.03 3.76
N GLU A 710 -22.00 -17.88 3.42
CA GLU A 710 -22.83 -17.69 2.24
C GLU A 710 -23.90 -16.62 2.46
N SER A 711 -23.60 -15.36 2.12
CA SER A 711 -24.47 -14.27 1.57
C SER A 711 -25.98 -14.30 1.91
N ALA A 712 -26.38 -14.79 3.07
CA ALA A 712 -27.76 -14.94 3.45
C ALA A 712 -28.29 -13.57 3.85
N ARG A 713 -29.44 -13.20 3.29
CA ARG A 713 -30.04 -11.87 3.49
C ARG A 713 -30.17 -11.48 4.97
N TRP A 714 -30.45 -12.45 5.85
CA TRP A 714 -30.56 -12.21 7.29
C TRP A 714 -29.20 -11.90 7.95
N GLN A 715 -28.09 -12.48 7.48
CA GLN A 715 -26.77 -12.15 8.01
C GLN A 715 -26.33 -10.76 7.57
N GLN A 716 -26.67 -10.35 6.34
CA GLN A 716 -26.44 -8.98 5.88
C GLN A 716 -27.19 -7.96 6.75
N LEU A 717 -28.44 -8.27 7.13
CA LEU A 717 -29.21 -7.48 8.08
C LEU A 717 -28.49 -7.37 9.44
N VAL A 718 -28.04 -8.49 10.00
CA VAL A 718 -27.28 -8.50 11.27
C VAL A 718 -26.02 -7.65 11.17
N LYS A 719 -25.21 -7.84 10.11
CA LYS A 719 -23.97 -7.08 9.90
C LYS A 719 -24.25 -5.57 9.83
N GLN A 720 -25.34 -5.15 9.17
CA GLN A 720 -25.75 -3.75 9.10
C GLN A 720 -26.26 -3.20 10.44
N LEU A 721 -27.03 -3.98 11.21
CA LEU A 721 -27.48 -3.59 12.54
C LEU A 721 -26.30 -3.43 13.51
N ALA A 722 -25.35 -4.37 13.47
CA ALA A 722 -24.17 -4.39 14.34
C ALA A 722 -23.18 -3.25 14.05
N GLN A 723 -23.26 -2.64 12.86
CA GLN A 723 -22.47 -1.45 12.50
C GLN A 723 -23.02 -0.15 13.10
N ARG A 724 -24.22 -0.16 13.69
CA ARG A 724 -24.83 1.05 14.26
C ARG A 724 -24.34 1.33 15.68
N ASP A 725 -24.01 2.59 15.94
CA ASP A 725 -23.58 3.07 17.25
C ASP A 725 -24.74 3.29 18.24
N ASP A 726 -25.97 2.95 17.91
CA ASP A 726 -27.14 2.98 18.81
C ASP A 726 -27.77 1.61 19.09
N CYS A 727 -27.16 0.51 18.63
CA CYS A 727 -27.73 -0.84 18.77
C CYS A 727 -26.72 -1.85 19.30
N THR A 728 -27.19 -2.74 20.18
CA THR A 728 -26.55 -4.02 20.50
C THR A 728 -27.39 -5.16 19.94
N VAL A 729 -26.73 -6.05 19.19
CA VAL A 729 -27.38 -7.14 18.45
C VAL A 729 -27.02 -8.48 19.07
N ILE A 730 -28.05 -9.27 19.39
CA ILE A 730 -27.92 -10.63 19.91
C ILE A 730 -28.53 -11.57 18.89
N VAL A 731 -27.77 -12.57 18.45
CA VAL A 731 -28.19 -13.55 17.44
C VAL A 731 -28.30 -14.91 18.10
N TYR A 732 -29.47 -15.54 17.97
CA TYR A 732 -29.62 -16.94 18.33
C TYR A 732 -29.16 -17.83 17.18
N THR A 733 -28.11 -18.61 17.40
CA THR A 733 -27.57 -19.59 16.44
C THR A 733 -26.90 -20.75 17.18
N LEU A 734 -26.94 -21.94 16.59
CA LEU A 734 -26.27 -23.12 17.15
C LEU A 734 -24.83 -23.23 16.67
N THR A 735 -24.56 -22.82 15.43
CA THR A 735 -23.24 -22.88 14.81
C THR A 735 -22.84 -21.54 14.20
N TYR A 736 -21.54 -21.26 14.24
CA TYR A 736 -20.87 -20.12 13.63
C TYR A 736 -19.67 -20.61 12.84
N LEU A 737 -19.70 -20.43 11.52
CA LEU A 737 -18.73 -20.98 10.58
C LEU A 737 -18.50 -22.49 10.78
N GLN A 738 -19.60 -23.24 10.96
CA GLN A 738 -19.60 -24.69 11.26
C GLN A 738 -19.07 -25.08 12.64
N HIS A 739 -18.67 -24.14 13.49
CA HIS A 739 -18.27 -24.40 14.88
C HIS A 739 -19.44 -24.18 15.85
N PRO A 740 -19.63 -25.04 16.85
CA PRO A 740 -20.71 -24.86 17.82
C PRO A 740 -20.50 -23.59 18.65
N VAL A 741 -21.55 -22.78 18.77
CA VAL A 741 -21.60 -21.69 19.75
C VAL A 741 -21.95 -22.30 21.10
N VAL A 742 -21.25 -21.89 22.16
CA VAL A 742 -21.49 -22.39 23.52
C VAL A 742 -21.72 -21.20 24.44
N GLY A 743 -22.91 -21.07 25.03
CA GLY A 743 -23.26 -19.91 25.86
C GLY A 743 -23.36 -18.63 25.02
N ILE A 744 -23.00 -17.49 25.62
CA ILE A 744 -23.02 -16.18 24.97
C ILE A 744 -21.59 -15.81 24.58
N ARG A 745 -21.36 -15.46 23.31
CA ARG A 745 -20.05 -15.16 22.72
C ARG A 745 -20.09 -13.86 21.95
N LYS A 746 -19.08 -13.01 22.10
CA LYS A 746 -18.94 -11.75 21.40
C LYS A 746 -18.23 -11.99 20.07
N ALA A 747 -18.88 -11.60 18.97
CA ALA A 747 -18.37 -11.75 17.61
C ALA A 747 -17.99 -10.40 16.96
N GLY A 748 -18.41 -9.30 17.57
CA GLY A 748 -18.09 -7.94 17.14
C GLY A 748 -18.22 -6.95 18.30
N PRO A 749 -17.94 -5.66 18.08
CA PRO A 749 -18.03 -4.64 19.12
C PRO A 749 -19.37 -4.65 19.87
N ARG A 750 -20.46 -4.91 19.12
CA ARG A 750 -21.84 -4.92 19.59
C ARG A 750 -22.66 -6.10 19.06
N LEU A 751 -21.97 -7.14 18.63
CA LEU A 751 -22.58 -8.36 18.09
C LEU A 751 -22.27 -9.52 19.01
N TYR A 752 -23.33 -10.18 19.48
CA TYR A 752 -23.26 -11.35 20.33
C TYR A 752 -23.98 -12.53 19.66
N LEU A 753 -23.39 -13.72 19.77
CA LEU A 753 -23.94 -14.99 19.32
C LEU A 753 -24.28 -15.84 20.54
N THR A 754 -25.41 -16.53 20.52
CA THR A 754 -25.81 -17.42 21.62
C THR A 754 -26.56 -18.65 21.14
N ASN A 755 -26.28 -19.80 21.77
CA ASN A 755 -27.10 -21.00 21.67
C ASN A 755 -28.01 -21.22 22.91
N ARG A 756 -28.03 -20.25 23.83
CA ARG A 756 -28.74 -20.29 25.11
C ARG A 756 -29.76 -19.16 25.21
N ILE A 757 -30.78 -19.23 24.36
CA ILE A 757 -31.87 -18.24 24.35
C ILE A 757 -32.65 -18.22 25.67
N ASP A 758 -32.68 -19.33 26.38
CA ASP A 758 -33.32 -19.49 27.70
C ASP A 758 -32.75 -18.53 28.77
N LEU A 759 -31.49 -18.12 28.61
CA LEU A 759 -30.85 -17.15 29.51
C LEU A 759 -31.38 -15.72 29.35
N PHE A 760 -32.09 -15.42 28.26
CA PHE A 760 -32.61 -14.08 27.99
C PHE A 760 -34.07 -13.89 28.46
N SER A 761 -34.63 -14.83 29.21
CA SER A 761 -36.02 -14.79 29.71
C SER A 761 -36.34 -13.60 30.63
N GLN A 762 -35.33 -12.95 31.21
CA GLN A 762 -35.48 -11.75 32.04
C GLN A 762 -34.97 -10.47 31.36
N VAL A 763 -34.57 -10.54 30.09
CA VAL A 763 -34.09 -9.40 29.31
C VAL A 763 -35.25 -8.87 28.46
N SER A 764 -35.47 -7.55 28.52
CA SER A 764 -36.41 -6.85 27.64
C SER A 764 -35.66 -6.36 26.40
N PHE A 765 -36.16 -6.71 25.22
CA PHE A 765 -35.63 -6.26 23.93
C PHE A 765 -36.47 -5.11 23.37
N ASP A 766 -35.82 -4.14 22.74
CA ASP A 766 -36.53 -3.08 22.00
C ASP A 766 -37.15 -3.64 20.71
N LEU A 767 -36.52 -4.68 20.15
CA LEU A 767 -36.95 -5.31 18.90
C LEU A 767 -36.52 -6.78 18.84
N ALA A 768 -37.44 -7.66 18.46
CA ALA A 768 -37.14 -9.03 18.04
C ALA A 768 -37.43 -9.20 16.54
N VAL A 769 -36.43 -9.59 15.76
CA VAL A 769 -36.52 -9.77 14.31
C VAL A 769 -36.42 -11.25 13.92
N TYR A 770 -37.43 -11.75 13.23
CA TYR A 770 -37.51 -13.11 12.70
C TYR A 770 -37.12 -13.14 11.22
N CYS A 771 -36.02 -13.82 10.90
CA CYS A 771 -35.41 -13.83 9.55
C CYS A 771 -34.94 -15.23 9.14
N GLY A 772 -35.73 -16.26 9.40
CA GLY A 772 -35.43 -17.65 9.01
C GLY A 772 -35.84 -18.68 10.07
N SER A 773 -35.96 -18.28 11.34
CA SER A 773 -36.48 -19.15 12.39
C SER A 773 -38.00 -19.28 12.31
N GLN A 774 -38.51 -20.51 12.43
CA GLN A 774 -39.95 -20.78 12.65
C GLN A 774 -40.29 -20.97 14.13
N GLN A 775 -39.27 -20.99 15.00
CA GLN A 775 -39.44 -21.20 16.43
C GLN A 775 -39.72 -19.87 17.12
N VAL A 776 -40.87 -19.81 17.80
CA VAL A 776 -41.23 -18.71 18.70
C VAL A 776 -40.90 -19.14 20.13
N PHE A 777 -40.24 -18.26 20.88
CA PHE A 777 -39.86 -18.47 22.27
C PHE A 777 -40.80 -17.63 23.12
N GLU A 778 -41.71 -18.27 23.87
CA GLU A 778 -42.77 -17.59 24.63
C GLU A 778 -42.19 -16.76 25.80
N GLU A 779 -41.03 -17.18 26.29
CA GLU A 779 -40.25 -16.53 27.35
C GLU A 779 -39.50 -15.27 26.90
N ILE A 780 -39.51 -14.94 25.60
CA ILE A 780 -38.81 -13.76 25.07
C ILE A 780 -39.78 -12.59 24.88
N HIS A 781 -39.46 -11.49 25.55
CA HIS A 781 -40.25 -10.26 25.54
C HIS A 781 -39.54 -9.15 24.76
N ALA A 782 -40.22 -8.63 23.73
CA ALA A 782 -39.78 -7.46 22.98
C ALA A 782 -40.89 -6.42 22.87
N ASP A 783 -40.52 -5.13 22.85
CA ASP A 783 -41.48 -4.03 22.65
C ASP A 783 -42.10 -4.08 21.25
N ARG A 784 -41.33 -4.55 20.26
CA ARG A 784 -41.75 -4.70 18.87
C ARG A 784 -41.28 -6.04 18.31
N TYR A 785 -42.14 -6.65 17.48
CA TYR A 785 -41.84 -7.87 16.74
C TYR A 785 -41.84 -7.60 15.24
N ALA A 786 -40.77 -8.00 14.57
CA ALA A 786 -40.59 -7.83 13.14
C ALA A 786 -40.39 -9.18 12.45
N VAL A 787 -40.98 -9.34 11.26
CA VAL A 787 -40.75 -10.51 10.43
C VAL A 787 -40.30 -10.08 9.04
N ASP A 788 -39.17 -10.64 8.61
CA ASP A 788 -38.67 -10.49 7.26
C ASP A 788 -39.30 -11.57 6.35
N ARG A 789 -40.35 -11.19 5.62
CA ARG A 789 -41.20 -12.15 4.90
C ARG A 789 -40.46 -12.88 3.78
N LYS A 790 -39.45 -12.27 3.15
CA LYS A 790 -38.72 -12.92 2.04
C LYS A 790 -37.79 -14.04 2.51
N CYS A 791 -37.52 -14.14 3.81
CA CYS A 791 -36.82 -15.30 4.39
C CYS A 791 -37.71 -16.53 4.54
N TYR A 792 -39.02 -16.44 4.25
CA TYR A 792 -39.98 -17.51 4.44
C TYR A 792 -40.71 -17.87 3.15
N GLN A 793 -41.00 -19.14 2.98
CA GLN A 793 -42.07 -19.57 2.07
C GLN A 793 -43.43 -19.26 2.69
N VAL A 794 -44.47 -19.06 1.87
CA VAL A 794 -45.83 -18.70 2.33
C VAL A 794 -46.35 -19.67 3.41
N SER A 795 -46.11 -20.98 3.23
CA SER A 795 -46.53 -22.03 4.17
C SER A 795 -45.80 -22.00 5.53
N GLN A 796 -44.65 -21.34 5.61
CA GLN A 796 -43.86 -21.22 6.84
C GLN A 796 -44.23 -19.95 7.63
N PHE A 797 -44.74 -18.93 6.94
CA PHE A 797 -45.03 -17.63 7.51
C PHE A 797 -46.35 -17.60 8.31
N GLU A 798 -47.43 -18.18 7.79
CA GLU A 798 -48.76 -18.10 8.45
C GLU A 798 -48.75 -18.68 9.88
N PRO A 799 -48.10 -19.83 10.17
CA PRO A 799 -48.02 -20.36 11.54
C PRO A 799 -47.16 -19.52 12.47
N LEU A 800 -46.13 -18.85 11.95
CA LEU A 800 -45.28 -17.93 12.71
C LEU A 800 -46.04 -16.67 13.08
N ALA A 801 -46.73 -16.08 12.10
CA ALA A 801 -47.48 -14.84 12.28
C ALA A 801 -48.65 -15.00 13.27
N ALA A 802 -49.27 -16.17 13.33
CA ALA A 802 -50.33 -16.44 14.29
C ALA A 802 -49.87 -16.46 15.76
N LYS A 803 -48.56 -16.60 16.02
CA LYS A 803 -47.98 -16.75 17.35
C LYS A 803 -47.33 -15.49 17.90
N LEU A 804 -47.11 -14.47 17.07
CA LEU A 804 -46.44 -13.24 17.47
C LEU A 804 -47.45 -12.10 17.65
N PRO A 805 -47.32 -11.29 18.72
CA PRO A 805 -48.19 -10.14 18.94
C PRO A 805 -47.78 -8.96 18.04
N GLU A 806 -48.77 -8.27 17.45
CA GLU A 806 -48.64 -7.03 16.65
C GLU A 806 -47.35 -6.93 15.79
N ILE A 807 -47.29 -7.73 14.72
CA ILE A 807 -46.09 -7.88 13.88
C ILE A 807 -45.96 -6.75 12.85
N GLN A 808 -44.76 -6.19 12.75
CA GLN A 808 -44.34 -5.39 11.60
C GLN A 808 -43.75 -6.27 10.49
N LEU A 809 -44.33 -6.18 9.28
CA LEU A 809 -43.92 -7.00 8.14
C LEU A 809 -42.99 -6.24 7.22
N TYR A 810 -41.88 -6.89 6.86
CA TYR A 810 -40.93 -6.38 5.88
C TYR A 810 -40.95 -7.23 4.62
N ASP A 811 -41.40 -6.60 3.53
CA ASP A 811 -41.41 -7.19 2.19
C ASP A 811 -40.28 -6.63 1.29
N GLU A 812 -39.49 -5.70 1.82
CA GLU A 812 -38.42 -5.00 1.10
C GLU A 812 -37.29 -5.97 0.70
N PRO A 813 -36.84 -5.97 -0.57
CA PRO A 813 -35.77 -6.87 -1.01
C PRO A 813 -34.42 -6.54 -0.36
N GLU A 814 -34.22 -5.30 0.10
CA GLU A 814 -32.95 -4.81 0.64
C GLU A 814 -32.94 -4.81 2.18
N ALA A 815 -31.97 -5.49 2.79
CA ALA A 815 -31.80 -5.53 4.25
C ALA A 815 -31.65 -4.13 4.89
N SER A 816 -31.06 -3.18 4.17
CA SER A 816 -30.81 -1.82 4.65
C SER A 816 -32.09 -1.03 4.94
N ARG A 817 -33.14 -1.25 4.15
CA ARG A 817 -34.44 -0.59 4.36
C ARG A 817 -35.17 -1.15 5.57
N ILE A 818 -35.02 -2.45 5.82
CA ILE A 818 -35.53 -3.12 7.01
C ILE A 818 -34.90 -2.49 8.26
N VAL A 819 -33.58 -2.29 8.27
CA VAL A 819 -32.87 -1.61 9.36
C VAL A 819 -33.44 -0.21 9.62
N GLN A 820 -33.62 0.59 8.56
CA GLN A 820 -34.15 1.95 8.68
C GLN A 820 -35.56 1.98 9.25
N GLN A 821 -36.44 1.08 8.82
CA GLN A 821 -37.84 1.03 9.25
C GLN A 821 -38.00 0.42 10.66
N SER A 822 -37.13 -0.52 11.04
CA SER A 822 -37.21 -1.24 12.32
C SER A 822 -36.81 -0.40 13.52
N LEU A 823 -35.99 0.63 13.29
CA LEU A 823 -35.38 1.42 14.36
C LEU A 823 -35.68 2.93 14.24
N ALA A 824 -36.48 3.34 13.25
CA ALA A 824 -37.22 4.60 13.30
C ALA A 824 -38.23 4.58 14.45
#